data_AF-A0AAV5X228-F1
#
_entry.id   AF-A0AAV5X228-F1
#
_cell.length_a   1.000
_cell.length_b   1.000
_cell.length_c   1.000
_cell.angle_alpha   90.00
_cell.angle_beta   90.00
_cell.angle_gamma   90.00
#
_symmetry.space_group_name_H-M   'P 1'
#
loop_
_entity.id
_entity.type
_entity.pdbx_description
1 polymer ?
#
loop_
_entity_poly.entity_id
_entity_poly.type
_entity_poly.pdbx_seq_one_letter_code
_entity_poly.pdbx_strand_id
1 'polypeptide(L)'
;MTGLAARKLAVLGCTAMLALTACVSLAFASATVRVMPNRDALKGTAIVVWGNTTLANGSTFDIDFGDATAHATGTVTDNTYIATTHTYNTAGNFIVTLTINGTDSETATVKVSDPALLSAFDLRNIKINMAIEDGLRFLYFNQVNRSSTPTTQWHDSGGGLGYGISYTSLAVLAFENHGHVATNDPNKDIYQDVVQRGLNFIFDRLSIVTLTSEPAGDPRVGVPNDADLSKGLGSTSFPAGYSTSVAALAVAGANAPTRTVAAGLGVNNSNFVVGKTYAEILQRQINTVVWGAADSGATTEGGFRYGLDDNQSDGSAIGWAVLAMLDATAAGATVPAFAATELAKVIAATTCTPANGDQSLAYTTCGQGNFLRTGVLLQALKFMNVAANDSRVTKATSYLSNAWNVFHPNGESFSCSTPIPVGTTTGSANNKGCAYAMFQAFKGLKLYGIQTLPGVGRAAGPGAIVANDWYEDYRDYLIQNQQNPNTTSGGQWAPNQMFWSCCDTNTDGITALAELILSPVALIAPTTLTLAPLTDTNPVGGQHTVTATALNNGQPVAGATITFTVTAGPNQGTTGQAVTDANGNASFIYTDSGGAGTDTIVASIGALTSNEVTKTWQNEPTSVPTLSEWAQILMMTLLALVGLWALRRRGGPISPA
;
A
#
# COMPACT_ATOMS: atom_id res chain seq x y z
N MET A 1 70.05 -67.14 12.48
CA MET A 1 69.10 -68.12 13.05
C MET A 1 67.78 -67.92 12.32
N THR A 2 67.28 -68.99 11.68
CA THR A 2 65.86 -69.30 11.34
C THR A 2 65.02 -68.19 10.70
N GLY A 3 64.59 -68.26 9.44
CA GLY A 3 63.79 -69.33 8.80
C GLY A 3 62.41 -68.75 8.47
N LEU A 4 62.14 -68.36 7.21
CA LEU A 4 61.35 -69.13 6.23
C LEU A 4 59.85 -69.30 6.57
N ALA A 5 59.02 -68.32 6.19
CA ALA A 5 57.62 -68.45 5.73
C ALA A 5 57.08 -67.03 5.46
N ALA A 6 56.50 -66.62 4.33
CA ALA A 6 56.18 -67.31 3.10
C ALA A 6 56.12 -66.26 1.97
N ARG A 7 56.92 -66.50 0.93
CA ARG A 7 56.65 -66.00 -0.43
C ARG A 7 55.36 -66.68 -0.90
N LYS A 8 54.29 -65.91 -1.14
CA LYS A 8 53.17 -66.17 -2.08
C LYS A 8 52.04 -65.18 -1.77
N LEU A 9 52.18 -63.95 -2.25
CA LEU A 9 51.07 -63.11 -2.76
C LEU A 9 51.64 -61.83 -3.40
N ALA A 10 52.66 -61.99 -4.24
CA ALA A 10 53.07 -60.98 -5.20
C ALA A 10 52.72 -61.56 -6.58
N VAL A 11 52.18 -60.72 -7.45
CA VAL A 11 51.74 -61.05 -8.82
C VAL A 11 50.31 -61.62 -8.94
N LEU A 12 49.31 -60.83 -8.53
CA LEU A 12 48.01 -60.71 -9.24
C LEU A 12 47.23 -59.55 -8.57
N GLY A 13 47.23 -58.37 -9.18
CA GLY A 13 46.55 -57.20 -8.61
C GLY A 13 47.00 -55.84 -9.16
N CYS A 14 47.84 -55.82 -10.19
CA CYS A 14 48.38 -54.59 -10.78
C CYS A 14 47.58 -54.10 -12.01
N THR A 15 46.29 -54.46 -12.14
CA THR A 15 45.46 -54.08 -13.30
C THR A 15 43.99 -53.78 -12.94
N ALA A 16 43.71 -53.33 -11.71
CA ALA A 16 42.36 -52.93 -11.29
C ALA A 16 42.31 -51.58 -10.53
N MET A 17 43.29 -50.70 -10.76
CA MET A 17 43.32 -49.33 -10.19
C MET A 17 43.50 -48.27 -11.29
N LEU A 18 42.81 -48.44 -12.43
CA LEU A 18 42.80 -47.47 -13.51
C LEU A 18 41.41 -47.37 -14.15
N ALA A 19 40.39 -47.19 -13.32
CA ALA A 19 39.05 -46.75 -13.74
C ALA A 19 38.22 -46.38 -12.51
N LEU A 20 38.70 -45.42 -11.70
CA LEU A 20 37.77 -44.66 -10.86
C LEU A 20 37.59 -43.32 -11.55
N THR A 21 36.52 -43.27 -12.33
CA THR A 21 35.95 -42.13 -13.02
C THR A 21 36.09 -40.89 -12.13
N ALA A 22 36.84 -39.91 -12.61
CA ALA A 22 36.72 -38.54 -12.13
C ALA A 22 35.34 -38.02 -12.55
N CYS A 23 34.29 -38.47 -11.87
CA CYS A 23 33.08 -37.69 -11.71
C CYS A 23 33.45 -36.53 -10.78
N VAL A 24 34.22 -35.58 -11.29
CA VAL A 24 34.11 -34.21 -10.81
C VAL A 24 32.66 -33.84 -11.16
N SER A 25 31.76 -34.01 -10.19
CA SER A 25 30.53 -33.25 -10.21
C SER A 25 30.99 -31.80 -10.22
N LEU A 26 31.03 -31.20 -11.41
CA LEU A 26 30.92 -29.76 -11.55
C LEU A 26 29.57 -29.45 -10.92
N ALA A 27 29.57 -29.18 -9.61
CA ALA A 27 28.48 -28.50 -8.96
C ALA A 27 28.49 -27.11 -9.61
N PHE A 28 27.76 -26.98 -10.73
CA PHE A 28 27.38 -25.67 -11.21
C PHE A 28 26.68 -25.01 -10.02
N ALA A 29 27.16 -23.83 -9.63
CA ALA A 29 26.46 -23.05 -8.62
C ALA A 29 25.04 -22.83 -9.16
N SER A 30 24.05 -23.42 -8.49
CA SER A 30 22.64 -23.22 -8.85
C SER A 30 22.34 -21.73 -8.80
N ALA A 31 21.80 -21.21 -9.89
CA ALA A 31 21.49 -19.80 -10.02
C ALA A 31 20.20 -19.47 -9.26
N THR A 32 20.14 -18.28 -8.66
CA THR A 32 18.84 -17.70 -8.35
C THR A 32 18.24 -17.24 -9.67
N VAL A 33 17.09 -17.81 -10.02
CA VAL A 33 16.23 -17.36 -11.12
C VAL A 33 14.98 -16.78 -10.51
N ARG A 34 14.55 -15.63 -11.01
CA ARG A 34 13.31 -14.98 -10.59
C ARG A 34 12.51 -14.61 -11.80
N VAL A 35 11.20 -14.62 -11.66
CA VAL A 35 10.25 -14.19 -12.67
C VAL A 35 9.35 -13.11 -12.07
N MET A 36 8.65 -12.36 -12.92
CA MET A 36 7.66 -11.37 -12.52
C MET A 36 6.68 -11.89 -11.46
N PRO A 37 6.04 -11.03 -10.66
CA PRO A 37 4.95 -11.43 -9.78
C PRO A 37 3.79 -12.08 -10.55
N ASN A 38 2.93 -12.81 -9.82
CA ASN A 38 1.66 -13.25 -10.35
C ASN A 38 0.85 -12.02 -10.79
N ARG A 39 0.28 -12.03 -12.00
CA ARG A 39 -0.43 -10.86 -12.53
C ARG A 39 -1.70 -11.21 -13.29
N ASP A 40 -2.64 -10.27 -13.27
CA ASP A 40 -3.81 -10.32 -14.15
C ASP A 40 -3.43 -9.91 -15.59
N ALA A 41 -4.18 -10.46 -16.55
CA ALA A 41 -4.09 -10.10 -17.95
C ALA A 41 -5.46 -10.21 -18.64
N LEU A 42 -5.59 -9.58 -19.80
CA LEU A 42 -6.78 -9.67 -20.64
C LEU A 42 -6.49 -10.41 -21.93
N LYS A 43 -7.39 -11.32 -22.31
CA LYS A 43 -7.32 -12.06 -23.58
C LYS A 43 -7.14 -11.09 -24.75
N GLY A 44 -6.15 -11.35 -25.61
CA GLY A 44 -5.84 -10.53 -26.79
C GLY A 44 -5.10 -9.22 -26.49
N THR A 45 -4.76 -8.94 -25.24
CA THR A 45 -3.93 -7.79 -24.86
C THR A 45 -2.50 -8.26 -24.61
N ALA A 46 -1.52 -7.58 -25.22
CA ALA A 46 -0.12 -7.85 -25.00
C ALA A 46 0.31 -7.42 -23.58
N ILE A 47 1.07 -8.28 -22.90
CA ILE A 47 1.73 -7.98 -21.62
C ILE A 47 3.23 -8.22 -21.74
N VAL A 48 4.02 -7.62 -20.85
CA VAL A 48 5.44 -7.95 -20.71
C VAL A 48 5.59 -9.09 -19.69
N VAL A 49 6.33 -10.12 -20.09
CA VAL A 49 6.82 -11.19 -19.24
C VAL A 49 8.31 -10.94 -19.00
N TRP A 50 8.75 -10.94 -17.75
CA TRP A 50 10.15 -10.68 -17.42
C TRP A 50 10.65 -11.50 -16.24
N GLY A 51 11.97 -11.56 -16.11
CA GLY A 51 12.67 -12.19 -15.00
C GLY A 51 14.13 -11.74 -14.90
N ASN A 52 14.88 -12.33 -13.97
CA ASN A 52 16.31 -12.11 -13.81
C ASN A 52 17.03 -13.39 -13.37
N THR A 53 18.36 -13.36 -13.44
CA THR A 53 19.22 -14.44 -12.96
C THR A 53 20.51 -13.92 -12.36
N THR A 54 21.05 -14.63 -11.37
CA THR A 54 22.40 -14.37 -10.85
C THR A 54 23.51 -14.90 -11.74
N LEU A 55 23.21 -15.71 -12.76
CA LEU A 55 24.24 -16.13 -13.72
C LEU A 55 24.72 -14.96 -14.58
N ALA A 56 25.97 -15.07 -15.02
CA ALA A 56 26.51 -14.11 -15.97
C ALA A 56 25.79 -14.18 -17.33
N ASN A 57 25.83 -13.07 -18.04
CA ASN A 57 25.45 -12.99 -19.45
C ASN A 57 26.17 -14.08 -20.27
N GLY A 58 25.51 -14.59 -21.30
CA GLY A 58 25.97 -15.72 -22.10
C GLY A 58 25.31 -17.05 -21.77
N SER A 59 24.63 -17.16 -20.62
CA SER A 59 23.74 -18.30 -20.31
C SER A 59 22.57 -18.36 -21.28
N THR A 60 21.96 -19.54 -21.48
CA THR A 60 20.72 -19.64 -22.27
C THR A 60 19.51 -19.38 -21.38
N PHE A 61 18.46 -18.79 -21.95
CA PHE A 61 17.15 -18.69 -21.32
C PHE A 61 16.07 -19.32 -22.20
N ASP A 62 15.04 -19.82 -21.53
CA ASP A 62 13.81 -20.34 -22.11
C ASP A 62 12.64 -19.83 -21.26
N ILE A 63 11.73 -19.06 -21.86
CA ILE A 63 10.47 -18.62 -21.26
C ILE A 63 9.34 -19.41 -21.92
N ASP A 64 8.79 -20.36 -21.17
CA ASP A 64 7.53 -21.03 -21.48
C ASP A 64 6.38 -20.17 -20.96
N PHE A 65 5.45 -19.78 -21.82
CA PHE A 65 4.29 -18.95 -21.46
C PHE A 65 3.15 -19.75 -20.83
N GLY A 66 3.20 -21.08 -20.88
CA GLY A 66 2.21 -21.99 -20.32
C GLY A 66 0.94 -22.18 -21.17
N ASP A 67 0.84 -21.54 -22.34
CA ASP A 67 -0.34 -21.55 -23.23
C ASP A 67 -0.13 -22.36 -24.52
N ALA A 68 0.93 -23.18 -24.57
CA ALA A 68 1.36 -23.97 -25.72
C ALA A 68 1.76 -23.16 -26.97
N THR A 69 1.93 -21.84 -26.84
CA THR A 69 2.57 -21.03 -27.88
C THR A 69 4.09 -21.24 -27.89
N ALA A 70 4.77 -20.72 -28.92
CA ALA A 70 6.22 -20.84 -29.01
C ALA A 70 6.90 -20.11 -27.85
N HIS A 71 7.83 -20.81 -27.19
CA HIS A 71 8.62 -20.23 -26.10
C HIS A 71 9.50 -19.08 -26.62
N ALA A 72 9.79 -18.10 -25.76
CA ALA A 72 10.85 -17.14 -26.03
C ALA A 72 12.17 -17.71 -25.53
N THR A 73 13.08 -18.03 -26.45
CA THR A 73 14.39 -18.61 -26.14
C THR A 73 15.52 -17.72 -26.66
N GLY A 74 16.68 -17.80 -26.02
CA GLY A 74 17.85 -17.04 -26.46
C GLY A 74 19.02 -17.11 -25.52
N THR A 75 19.93 -16.15 -25.68
CA THR A 75 21.07 -15.94 -24.80
C THR A 75 20.80 -14.74 -23.91
N VAL A 76 21.09 -14.88 -22.62
CA VAL A 76 20.99 -13.79 -21.64
C VAL A 76 22.03 -12.73 -21.99
N THR A 77 21.56 -11.57 -22.45
CA THR A 77 22.39 -10.38 -22.73
C THR A 77 22.36 -9.36 -21.60
N ASP A 78 21.32 -9.42 -20.76
CA ASP A 78 21.19 -8.67 -19.52
C ASP A 78 20.58 -9.59 -18.45
N ASN A 79 21.43 -10.09 -17.56
CA ASN A 79 21.03 -10.96 -16.46
C ASN A 79 20.16 -10.26 -15.40
N THR A 80 20.07 -8.94 -15.41
CA THR A 80 19.20 -8.16 -14.52
C THR A 80 17.79 -8.01 -15.06
N TYR A 81 17.56 -8.22 -16.36
CA TYR A 81 16.25 -8.04 -16.99
C TYR A 81 16.13 -8.81 -18.30
N ILE A 82 15.63 -10.04 -18.20
CA ILE A 82 15.25 -10.88 -19.33
C ILE A 82 13.77 -10.62 -19.57
N ALA A 83 13.39 -9.97 -20.67
CA ALA A 83 12.00 -9.55 -20.90
C ALA A 83 11.56 -9.75 -22.34
N THR A 84 10.29 -10.12 -22.52
CA THR A 84 9.63 -10.25 -23.82
C THR A 84 8.15 -9.88 -23.72
N THR A 85 7.56 -9.42 -24.82
CA THR A 85 6.12 -9.19 -24.91
C THR A 85 5.42 -10.47 -25.37
N HIS A 86 4.28 -10.81 -24.75
CA HIS A 86 3.45 -11.95 -25.11
C HIS A 86 1.95 -11.60 -25.10
N THR A 87 1.16 -12.28 -25.93
CA THR A 87 -0.30 -12.10 -26.02
C THR A 87 -1.01 -13.45 -25.90
N TYR A 88 -1.77 -13.61 -24.82
CA TYR A 88 -2.61 -14.79 -24.60
C TYR A 88 -3.92 -14.68 -25.39
N ASN A 89 -4.17 -15.65 -26.28
CA ASN A 89 -5.36 -15.67 -27.13
C ASN A 89 -6.55 -16.42 -26.53
N THR A 90 -6.35 -17.08 -25.39
CA THR A 90 -7.36 -17.82 -24.64
C THR A 90 -7.39 -17.32 -23.19
N ALA A 91 -8.57 -17.38 -22.55
CA ALA A 91 -8.70 -17.12 -21.12
C ALA A 91 -8.35 -18.37 -20.31
N GLY A 92 -7.77 -18.19 -19.13
CA GLY A 92 -7.28 -19.27 -18.28
C GLY A 92 -6.21 -18.80 -17.29
N ASN A 93 -5.77 -19.71 -16.44
CA ASN A 93 -4.59 -19.51 -15.61
C ASN A 93 -3.41 -20.19 -16.28
N PHE A 94 -2.39 -19.43 -16.64
CA PHE A 94 -1.19 -19.94 -17.30
C PHE A 94 -0.01 -19.85 -16.35
N ILE A 95 0.82 -20.89 -16.34
CA ILE A 95 2.06 -20.92 -15.56
C ILE A 95 3.19 -20.53 -16.50
N VAL A 96 3.69 -19.31 -16.35
CA VAL A 96 4.91 -18.87 -17.01
C VAL A 96 6.09 -19.48 -16.27
N THR A 97 7.02 -20.08 -17.01
CA THR A 97 8.24 -20.67 -16.46
C THR A 97 9.45 -20.05 -17.15
N LEU A 98 10.31 -19.36 -16.39
CA LEU A 98 11.63 -18.95 -16.87
C LEU A 98 12.65 -20.01 -16.44
N THR A 99 13.34 -20.60 -17.41
CA THR A 99 14.41 -21.58 -17.21
C THR A 99 15.73 -21.05 -17.74
N ILE A 100 16.79 -21.16 -16.93
CA ILE A 100 18.15 -20.78 -17.29
C ILE A 100 19.02 -22.04 -17.41
N ASN A 101 19.78 -22.15 -18.50
CA ASN A 101 20.63 -23.31 -18.83
C ASN A 101 19.90 -24.67 -18.73
N GLY A 102 18.57 -24.68 -18.92
CA GLY A 102 17.73 -25.88 -18.89
C GLY A 102 17.55 -26.53 -17.51
N THR A 103 17.98 -25.90 -16.41
CA THR A 103 17.98 -26.55 -15.07
C THR A 103 17.46 -25.66 -13.96
N ASP A 104 17.93 -24.41 -13.84
CA ASP A 104 17.44 -23.49 -12.82
C ASP A 104 16.17 -22.80 -13.34
N SER A 105 15.04 -22.90 -12.62
CA SER A 105 13.76 -22.37 -13.08
C SER A 105 12.92 -21.74 -11.98
N GLU A 106 12.12 -20.73 -12.34
CA GLU A 106 11.12 -20.14 -11.47
C GLU A 106 9.81 -19.89 -12.24
N THR A 107 8.68 -19.84 -11.53
CA THR A 107 7.35 -19.77 -12.14
C THR A 107 6.50 -18.63 -11.61
N ALA A 108 5.64 -18.07 -12.46
CA ALA A 108 4.58 -17.14 -12.09
C ALA A 108 3.28 -17.49 -12.78
N THR A 109 2.16 -17.17 -12.14
CA THR A 109 0.82 -17.36 -12.70
C THR A 109 0.35 -16.08 -13.39
N VAL A 110 -0.06 -16.20 -14.64
CA VAL A 110 -0.80 -15.17 -15.38
C VAL A 110 -2.25 -15.58 -15.45
N LYS A 111 -3.13 -14.81 -14.79
CA LYS A 111 -4.58 -15.00 -14.84
C LYS A 111 -5.16 -14.20 -16.00
N VAL A 112 -5.48 -14.87 -17.10
CA VAL A 112 -6.02 -14.25 -18.31
C VAL A 112 -7.54 -14.35 -18.29
N SER A 113 -8.20 -13.19 -18.26
CA SER A 113 -9.66 -13.11 -18.29
C SER A 113 -10.17 -12.67 -19.66
N ASP A 114 -11.32 -13.20 -20.10
CA ASP A 114 -11.96 -12.77 -21.34
C ASP A 114 -12.74 -11.47 -21.10
N PRO A 115 -12.31 -10.31 -21.65
CA PRO A 115 -12.99 -9.04 -21.41
C PRO A 115 -14.47 -9.05 -21.86
N ALA A 116 -14.85 -9.93 -22.79
CA ALA A 116 -16.24 -10.05 -23.25
C ALA A 116 -17.16 -10.77 -22.24
N LEU A 117 -16.60 -11.51 -21.28
CA LEU A 117 -17.34 -12.26 -20.26
C LEU A 117 -17.33 -11.60 -18.88
N LEU A 118 -16.53 -10.54 -18.71
CA LEU A 118 -16.41 -9.84 -17.44
C LEU A 118 -17.51 -8.81 -17.27
N SER A 119 -17.93 -8.60 -16.02
CA SER A 119 -18.65 -7.39 -15.68
C SER A 119 -17.75 -6.17 -15.93
N ALA A 120 -18.35 -5.00 -16.17
CA ALA A 120 -17.58 -3.77 -16.33
C ALA A 120 -16.77 -3.42 -15.05
N PHE A 121 -17.21 -3.88 -13.88
CA PHE A 121 -16.50 -3.72 -12.62
C PHE A 121 -15.23 -4.59 -12.57
N ASP A 122 -15.35 -5.88 -12.90
CA ASP A 122 -14.22 -6.81 -12.88
C ASP A 122 -13.18 -6.46 -13.94
N LEU A 123 -13.62 -6.12 -15.16
CA LEU A 123 -12.75 -5.66 -16.24
C LEU A 123 -11.91 -4.47 -15.81
N ARG A 124 -12.53 -3.53 -15.08
CA ARG A 124 -11.85 -2.35 -14.59
C ARG A 124 -10.82 -2.68 -13.51
N ASN A 125 -11.15 -3.54 -12.56
CA ASN A 125 -10.19 -3.99 -11.53
C ASN A 125 -8.98 -4.69 -12.13
N ILE A 126 -9.19 -5.55 -13.13
CA ILE A 126 -8.10 -6.19 -13.88
C ILE A 126 -7.21 -5.15 -14.56
N LYS A 127 -7.79 -4.13 -15.21
CA LYS A 127 -6.99 -3.04 -15.82
C LYS A 127 -6.15 -2.27 -14.81
N ILE A 128 -6.64 -2.11 -13.58
CA ILE A 128 -5.89 -1.44 -12.51
C ILE A 128 -4.72 -2.30 -12.06
N ASN A 129 -4.96 -3.59 -11.82
CA ASN A 129 -3.89 -4.53 -11.46
C ASN A 129 -2.83 -4.62 -12.57
N MET A 130 -3.25 -4.65 -13.84
CA MET A 130 -2.31 -4.59 -14.97
C MET A 130 -1.48 -3.31 -14.95
N ALA A 131 -2.10 -2.14 -14.72
CA ALA A 131 -1.40 -0.86 -14.68
C ALA A 131 -0.39 -0.77 -13.54
N ILE A 132 -0.73 -1.27 -12.35
CA ILE A 132 0.19 -1.35 -11.19
C ILE A 132 1.43 -2.19 -11.55
N GLU A 133 1.23 -3.39 -12.11
CA GLU A 133 2.36 -4.25 -12.47
C GLU A 133 3.25 -3.63 -13.55
N ASP A 134 2.65 -2.91 -14.50
CA ASP A 134 3.41 -2.25 -15.56
C ASP A 134 4.21 -1.05 -15.05
N GLY A 135 3.70 -0.27 -14.10
CA GLY A 135 4.43 0.86 -13.50
C GLY A 135 5.51 0.42 -12.50
N LEU A 136 5.25 -0.60 -11.68
CA LEU A 136 6.28 -1.24 -10.86
C LEU A 136 7.42 -1.84 -11.70
N ARG A 137 7.07 -2.50 -12.82
CA ARG A 137 8.06 -3.01 -13.77
C ARG A 137 8.86 -1.88 -14.40
N PHE A 138 8.23 -0.75 -14.74
CA PHE A 138 8.95 0.42 -15.23
C PHE A 138 9.97 0.91 -14.19
N LEU A 139 9.59 1.06 -12.92
CA LEU A 139 10.52 1.46 -11.85
C LEU A 139 11.66 0.44 -11.69
N TYR A 140 11.35 -0.86 -11.75
CA TYR A 140 12.36 -1.92 -11.72
C TYR A 140 13.36 -1.79 -12.87
N PHE A 141 12.86 -1.54 -14.08
CA PHE A 141 13.68 -1.33 -15.26
C PHE A 141 14.52 -0.05 -15.13
N ASN A 142 13.93 1.06 -14.71
CA ASN A 142 14.53 2.39 -14.82
C ASN A 142 15.46 2.80 -13.67
N GLN A 143 16.01 1.84 -12.91
CA GLN A 143 17.11 2.10 -11.97
C GLN A 143 18.32 2.69 -12.73
N VAL A 144 19.00 3.68 -12.15
CA VAL A 144 20.17 4.33 -12.77
C VAL A 144 21.27 3.34 -13.17
N ASN A 145 21.48 2.31 -12.35
CA ASN A 145 22.31 1.16 -12.69
C ASN A 145 21.80 -0.11 -11.99
N ARG A 146 21.05 -0.95 -12.72
CA ARG A 146 20.49 -2.21 -12.19
C ARG A 146 21.55 -3.16 -11.62
N SER A 147 22.76 -3.15 -12.16
CA SER A 147 23.86 -4.03 -11.72
C SER A 147 24.60 -3.55 -10.46
N SER A 148 24.33 -2.32 -10.00
CA SER A 148 25.00 -1.75 -8.84
C SER A 148 24.65 -2.51 -7.56
N THR A 149 25.67 -2.91 -6.81
CA THR A 149 25.53 -3.53 -5.49
C THR A 149 26.52 -2.87 -4.53
N PRO A 150 26.19 -2.70 -3.24
CA PRO A 150 24.96 -3.14 -2.57
C PRO A 150 23.79 -2.14 -2.65
N THR A 151 23.88 -1.08 -3.47
CA THR A 151 22.90 0.02 -3.53
C THR A 151 22.32 0.22 -4.93
N THR A 152 21.08 0.71 -5.02
CA THR A 152 20.46 1.20 -6.27
C THR A 152 19.73 2.52 -6.04
N GLN A 153 19.46 3.27 -7.11
CA GLN A 153 18.82 4.59 -7.05
C GLN A 153 18.03 4.87 -8.33
N TRP A 154 17.13 5.85 -8.24
CA TRP A 154 16.37 6.41 -9.38
C TRP A 154 16.86 7.81 -9.72
N HIS A 155 16.59 8.27 -10.95
CA HIS A 155 17.25 9.43 -11.53
C HIS A 155 17.04 10.71 -10.72
N ASP A 156 18.10 11.52 -10.66
CA ASP A 156 18.06 12.92 -10.27
C ASP A 156 18.02 13.78 -11.55
N SER A 157 16.88 14.40 -11.83
CA SER A 157 16.67 15.30 -12.99
C SER A 157 17.29 16.68 -12.79
N GLY A 158 18.51 16.74 -12.24
CA GLY A 158 19.34 17.95 -12.14
C GLY A 158 19.38 18.67 -10.78
N GLY A 159 18.97 18.02 -9.69
CA GLY A 159 18.75 18.62 -8.37
C GLY A 159 19.82 18.38 -7.30
N GLY A 160 20.78 17.47 -7.49
CA GLY A 160 21.76 17.11 -6.46
C GLY A 160 21.27 16.02 -5.50
N LEU A 161 22.14 15.60 -4.57
CA LEU A 161 21.95 14.38 -3.78
C LEU A 161 20.63 14.29 -2.99
N GLY A 162 20.07 15.41 -2.52
CA GLY A 162 18.78 15.41 -1.80
C GLY A 162 17.62 14.91 -2.67
N TYR A 163 17.62 15.23 -3.95
CA TYR A 163 16.59 14.76 -4.88
C TYR A 163 16.77 13.27 -5.19
N GLY A 164 18.01 12.79 -5.37
CA GLY A 164 18.31 11.37 -5.51
C GLY A 164 17.82 10.51 -4.33
N ILE A 165 17.98 11.01 -3.09
CA ILE A 165 17.41 10.37 -1.88
C ILE A 165 15.88 10.32 -1.99
N SER A 166 15.25 11.43 -2.37
CA SER A 166 13.79 11.56 -2.41
C SER A 166 13.16 10.62 -3.44
N TYR A 167 13.62 10.63 -4.70
CA TYR A 167 13.05 9.76 -5.74
C TYR A 167 13.32 8.27 -5.47
N THR A 168 14.49 7.94 -4.94
CA THR A 168 14.78 6.56 -4.53
C THR A 168 13.84 6.11 -3.42
N SER A 169 13.59 6.97 -2.43
CA SER A 169 12.67 6.67 -1.32
C SER A 169 11.23 6.51 -1.80
N LEU A 170 10.78 7.30 -2.77
CA LEU A 170 9.43 7.15 -3.35
C LEU A 170 9.29 5.88 -4.18
N ALA A 171 10.30 5.53 -4.98
CA ALA A 171 10.29 4.29 -5.75
C ALA A 171 10.27 3.06 -4.81
N VAL A 172 11.09 3.07 -3.76
CA VAL A 172 11.10 2.02 -2.72
C VAL A 172 9.73 1.93 -2.05
N LEU A 173 9.16 3.06 -1.61
CA LEU A 173 7.84 3.07 -0.97
C LEU A 173 6.74 2.58 -1.90
N ALA A 174 6.83 2.85 -3.21
CA ALA A 174 5.86 2.34 -4.18
C ALA A 174 5.85 0.81 -4.24
N PHE A 175 7.03 0.16 -4.26
CA PHE A 175 7.13 -1.30 -4.14
C PHE A 175 6.56 -1.80 -2.82
N GLU A 176 6.94 -1.18 -1.70
CA GLU A 176 6.51 -1.58 -0.35
C GLU A 176 4.98 -1.49 -0.19
N ASN A 177 4.36 -0.44 -0.71
CA ASN A 177 2.91 -0.22 -0.65
C ASN A 177 2.09 -1.15 -1.57
N HIS A 178 2.76 -1.93 -2.42
CA HIS A 178 2.18 -3.03 -3.20
C HIS A 178 2.61 -4.42 -2.69
N GLY A 179 3.23 -4.48 -1.51
CA GLY A 179 3.54 -5.73 -0.81
C GLY A 179 4.95 -6.27 -1.05
N HIS A 180 5.80 -5.54 -1.79
CA HIS A 180 7.20 -5.89 -2.01
C HIS A 180 8.08 -5.24 -0.95
N VAL A 181 8.33 -5.95 0.15
CA VAL A 181 9.02 -5.40 1.33
C VAL A 181 10.34 -6.11 1.59
N ALA A 182 11.20 -5.50 2.40
CA ALA A 182 12.54 -6.02 2.69
C ALA A 182 12.52 -7.44 3.31
N THR A 183 11.43 -7.86 3.96
CA THR A 183 11.27 -9.19 4.59
C THR A 183 10.81 -10.29 3.64
N ASN A 184 10.45 -9.96 2.39
CA ASN A 184 10.08 -10.99 1.40
C ASN A 184 11.27 -11.92 1.09
N ASP A 185 11.01 -13.08 0.51
CA ASP A 185 12.08 -14.01 0.12
C ASP A 185 12.85 -13.43 -1.07
N PRO A 186 14.15 -13.09 -0.91
CA PRO A 186 14.98 -12.56 -1.98
C PRO A 186 15.12 -13.51 -3.16
N ASN A 187 14.80 -14.80 -3.04
CA ASN A 187 14.89 -15.75 -4.16
C ASN A 187 13.58 -15.89 -4.94
N LYS A 188 12.47 -15.36 -4.43
CA LYS A 188 11.14 -15.48 -5.05
C LYS A 188 10.60 -14.15 -5.51
N ASP A 189 10.70 -13.12 -4.68
CA ASP A 189 10.25 -11.79 -5.03
C ASP A 189 11.36 -11.05 -5.80
N ILE A 190 11.11 -10.83 -7.09
CA ILE A 190 12.05 -10.15 -7.98
C ILE A 190 12.33 -8.69 -7.55
N TYR A 191 11.38 -8.05 -6.86
CA TYR A 191 11.51 -6.67 -6.41
C TYR A 191 12.16 -6.54 -5.04
N GLN A 192 12.18 -7.61 -4.23
CA GLN A 192 12.73 -7.57 -2.88
C GLN A 192 14.20 -7.10 -2.86
N ASP A 193 15.03 -7.60 -3.78
CA ASP A 193 16.43 -7.19 -3.88
C ASP A 193 16.55 -5.69 -4.20
N VAL A 194 15.69 -5.20 -5.09
CA VAL A 194 15.65 -3.78 -5.50
C VAL A 194 15.23 -2.89 -4.33
N VAL A 195 14.21 -3.30 -3.56
CA VAL A 195 13.79 -2.63 -2.33
C VAL A 195 14.93 -2.59 -1.31
N GLN A 196 15.60 -3.72 -1.07
CA GLN A 196 16.72 -3.78 -0.13
C GLN A 196 17.89 -2.90 -0.58
N ARG A 197 18.24 -2.91 -1.88
CA ARG A 197 19.30 -2.05 -2.42
C ARG A 197 18.94 -0.56 -2.40
N GLY A 198 17.66 -0.22 -2.55
CA GLY A 198 17.16 1.16 -2.41
C GLY A 198 17.24 1.64 -0.96
N LEU A 199 16.81 0.81 0.01
CA LEU A 199 17.00 1.09 1.43
C LEU A 199 18.47 1.24 1.81
N ASN A 200 19.34 0.37 1.28
CA ASN A 200 20.79 0.49 1.46
C ASN A 200 21.33 1.82 0.94
N PHE A 201 20.86 2.28 -0.22
CA PHE A 201 21.21 3.59 -0.75
C PHE A 201 20.81 4.71 0.22
N ILE A 202 19.57 4.67 0.72
CA ILE A 202 19.09 5.66 1.69
C ILE A 202 19.99 5.68 2.93
N PHE A 203 20.22 4.53 3.57
CA PHE A 203 21.08 4.44 4.77
C PHE A 203 22.52 4.90 4.51
N ASP A 204 23.06 4.61 3.33
CA ASP A 204 24.40 5.03 2.95
C ASP A 204 24.51 6.55 2.74
N ARG A 205 23.42 7.22 2.35
CA ARG A 205 23.38 8.66 2.08
C ARG A 205 22.85 9.52 3.23
N LEU A 206 22.30 8.93 4.28
CA LEU A 206 21.99 9.65 5.51
C LEU A 206 23.27 10.21 6.15
N SER A 207 23.15 11.40 6.73
CA SER A 207 24.16 12.09 7.53
C SER A 207 23.73 12.11 9.00
N ILE A 208 24.71 12.21 9.90
CA ILE A 208 24.43 12.53 11.30
C ILE A 208 24.04 14.00 11.40
N VAL A 209 22.90 14.28 12.02
CA VAL A 209 22.44 15.64 12.34
C VAL A 209 22.53 15.83 13.84
N THR A 210 23.13 16.93 14.30
CA THR A 210 23.21 17.23 15.73
C THR A 210 21.91 17.87 16.18
N LEU A 211 21.19 17.20 17.08
CA LEU A 211 19.90 17.62 17.62
C LEU A 211 20.07 18.32 18.97
N THR A 212 19.39 19.44 19.11
CA THR A 212 19.24 20.18 20.36
C THR A 212 17.85 19.99 20.96
N SER A 213 17.67 20.45 22.20
CA SER A 213 16.33 20.65 22.73
C SER A 213 15.81 21.95 22.16
N GLU A 214 14.54 21.95 21.75
CA GLU A 214 13.90 23.12 21.18
C GLU A 214 13.05 23.84 22.23
N PRO A 215 12.70 25.13 22.03
CA PRO A 215 11.85 25.89 22.94
C PRO A 215 10.52 25.20 23.23
N ALA A 216 9.97 24.48 22.27
CA ALA A 216 8.71 23.75 22.38
C ALA A 216 8.82 22.41 23.11
N GLY A 217 10.01 21.81 23.17
CA GLY A 217 10.24 20.51 23.79
C GLY A 217 11.49 19.79 23.26
N ASP A 218 11.77 18.63 23.85
CA ASP A 218 12.90 17.80 23.43
C ASP A 218 12.50 16.83 22.31
N PRO A 219 13.01 16.98 21.07
CA PRO A 219 12.68 16.08 19.98
C PRO A 219 13.34 14.70 20.11
N ARG A 220 14.29 14.49 21.03
CA ARG A 220 15.17 13.32 21.09
C ARG A 220 14.56 12.17 21.90
N VAL A 221 13.40 11.69 21.45
CA VAL A 221 12.63 10.63 22.13
C VAL A 221 12.78 9.27 21.46
N GLY A 222 12.34 8.22 22.14
CA GLY A 222 12.07 6.89 21.56
C GLY A 222 13.28 6.10 21.06
N VAL A 223 14.49 6.64 21.08
CA VAL A 223 15.70 5.94 20.63
C VAL A 223 16.02 4.79 21.60
N PRO A 224 16.03 3.52 21.15
CA PRO A 224 16.36 2.40 22.01
C PRO A 224 17.81 2.46 22.53
N ASN A 225 18.01 2.12 23.80
CA ASN A 225 19.32 1.85 24.43
C ASN A 225 20.40 2.95 24.29
N ASP A 226 20.41 3.90 25.24
CA ASP A 226 21.57 4.67 25.77
C ASP A 226 22.62 5.22 24.78
N ALA A 227 22.22 5.45 23.53
CA ALA A 227 23.06 6.03 22.50
C ALA A 227 22.85 7.54 22.47
N ASP A 228 23.95 8.29 22.32
CA ASP A 228 24.00 9.74 22.16
C ASP A 228 22.75 10.29 21.45
N LEU A 229 21.83 10.82 22.26
CA LEU A 229 20.51 11.29 21.84
C LEU A 229 20.62 12.55 20.98
N SER A 230 21.77 13.24 21.02
CA SER A 230 22.06 14.37 20.15
C SER A 230 22.27 13.98 18.69
N LYS A 231 22.33 12.68 18.35
CA LYS A 231 22.53 12.23 16.97
C LYS A 231 21.23 11.85 16.29
N GLY A 232 20.69 12.77 15.52
CA GLY A 232 19.68 12.51 14.50
C GLY A 232 20.30 11.87 13.25
N LEU A 233 19.42 11.42 12.37
CA LEU A 233 19.78 10.99 11.02
C LEU A 233 18.92 11.73 9.99
N GLY A 234 19.53 12.24 8.92
CA GLY A 234 18.81 12.95 7.88
C GLY A 234 19.70 13.29 6.69
N SER A 235 19.09 13.87 5.66
CA SER A 235 19.85 14.48 4.57
C SER A 235 20.38 15.84 5.02
N THR A 236 21.63 16.15 4.68
CA THR A 236 22.22 17.50 4.81
C THR A 236 22.33 18.20 3.45
N SER A 237 21.99 17.50 2.37
CA SER A 237 21.99 18.05 1.02
C SER A 237 20.66 18.72 0.73
N PHE A 238 20.70 19.89 0.10
CA PHE A 238 19.47 20.56 -0.34
C PHE A 238 18.66 19.62 -1.28
N PRO A 239 17.33 19.54 -1.11
CA PRO A 239 16.52 20.09 -0.02
C PRO A 239 16.42 19.11 1.16
N ALA A 240 17.15 19.40 2.24
CA ALA A 240 17.32 18.53 3.40
C ALA A 240 15.99 18.19 4.12
N GLY A 241 15.07 19.16 4.22
CA GLY A 241 13.77 18.98 4.88
C GLY A 241 12.88 17.99 4.13
N TYR A 242 12.78 18.12 2.80
CA TYR A 242 12.07 17.14 1.97
C TYR A 242 12.73 15.78 2.03
N SER A 243 14.02 15.71 1.71
CA SER A 243 14.72 14.44 1.54
C SER A 243 14.81 13.63 2.84
N THR A 244 14.92 14.28 4.00
CA THR A 244 14.85 13.61 5.31
C THR A 244 13.46 13.02 5.56
N SER A 245 12.41 13.80 5.31
CA SER A 245 11.02 13.37 5.51
C SER A 245 10.65 12.22 4.58
N VAL A 246 10.97 12.33 3.29
CA VAL A 246 10.65 11.31 2.29
C VAL A 246 11.47 10.03 2.52
N ALA A 247 12.73 10.14 2.95
CA ALA A 247 13.52 8.98 3.36
C ALA A 247 12.91 8.22 4.54
N ALA A 248 12.31 8.92 5.51
CA ALA A 248 11.64 8.28 6.63
C ALA A 248 10.43 7.45 6.19
N LEU A 249 9.71 7.86 5.13
CA LEU A 249 8.58 7.10 4.58
C LEU A 249 9.01 5.71 4.12
N ALA A 250 10.09 5.62 3.33
CA ALA A 250 10.62 4.34 2.85
C ALA A 250 11.12 3.45 4.01
N VAL A 251 11.78 4.04 5.01
CA VAL A 251 12.24 3.25 6.17
C VAL A 251 11.06 2.73 7.02
N ALA A 252 9.97 3.51 7.12
CA ALA A 252 8.73 3.04 7.74
C ALA A 252 8.05 1.94 6.91
N GLY A 253 7.98 2.10 5.58
CA GLY A 253 7.39 1.14 4.64
C GLY A 253 8.12 -0.20 4.57
N ALA A 254 9.43 -0.23 4.89
CA ALA A 254 10.25 -1.45 4.89
C ALA A 254 9.70 -2.58 5.78
N ASN A 255 8.90 -2.22 6.80
CA ASN A 255 8.20 -3.18 7.65
C ASN A 255 9.12 -4.24 8.28
N ALA A 256 10.34 -3.83 8.63
CA ALA A 256 11.39 -4.70 9.13
C ALA A 256 12.05 -4.11 10.39
N PRO A 257 11.29 -3.80 11.46
CA PRO A 257 11.78 -2.98 12.58
C PRO A 257 12.99 -3.56 13.30
N THR A 258 13.16 -4.89 13.27
CA THR A 258 14.30 -5.61 13.90
C THR A 258 15.47 -5.85 12.96
N ARG A 259 15.30 -5.63 11.65
CA ARG A 259 16.37 -5.81 10.67
C ARG A 259 17.44 -4.76 10.89
N THR A 260 18.70 -5.15 10.78
CA THR A 260 19.84 -4.26 10.98
C THR A 260 20.49 -3.86 9.66
N VAL A 261 21.08 -2.66 9.64
CA VAL A 261 21.88 -2.20 8.50
C VAL A 261 23.18 -3.01 8.43
N ALA A 262 23.45 -3.58 7.26
CA ALA A 262 24.63 -4.42 7.04
C ALA A 262 25.95 -3.64 7.12
N ALA A 263 27.04 -4.35 7.42
CA ALA A 263 28.39 -3.79 7.35
C ALA A 263 28.74 -3.38 5.92
N GLY A 264 29.58 -2.35 5.78
CA GLY A 264 29.99 -1.80 4.48
C GLY A 264 29.05 -0.72 3.91
N LEU A 265 27.99 -0.37 4.63
CA LEU A 265 27.12 0.77 4.35
C LEU A 265 27.42 1.92 5.33
N GLY A 266 27.06 3.15 4.98
CA GLY A 266 27.09 4.29 5.90
C GLY A 266 28.40 5.06 5.92
N VAL A 267 29.20 4.98 4.86
CA VAL A 267 30.49 5.71 4.78
C VAL A 267 30.28 7.21 5.00
N ASN A 268 29.16 7.78 4.51
CA ASN A 268 28.83 9.20 4.67
C ASN A 268 28.37 9.59 6.08
N ASN A 269 28.07 8.62 6.95
CA ASN A 269 27.73 8.84 8.36
C ASN A 269 28.76 8.19 9.31
N SER A 270 30.01 8.05 8.87
CA SER A 270 31.08 7.43 9.68
C SER A 270 30.70 6.02 10.17
N ASN A 271 29.98 5.27 9.34
CA ASN A 271 29.42 3.94 9.62
C ASN A 271 28.44 3.92 10.81
N PHE A 272 27.89 5.06 11.20
CA PHE A 272 27.00 5.16 12.36
C PHE A 272 25.72 4.32 12.20
N VAL A 273 25.22 4.16 10.99
CA VAL A 273 24.02 3.36 10.73
C VAL A 273 24.26 1.85 10.87
N VAL A 274 25.50 1.38 10.75
CA VAL A 274 25.82 -0.06 10.73
C VAL A 274 25.40 -0.72 12.03
N GLY A 275 24.72 -1.87 11.90
CA GLY A 275 24.25 -2.65 13.04
C GLY A 275 23.02 -2.07 13.76
N LYS A 276 22.62 -0.83 13.45
CA LYS A 276 21.37 -0.25 13.97
C LYS A 276 20.17 -0.91 13.33
N THR A 277 19.10 -1.07 14.11
CA THR A 277 17.84 -1.59 13.58
C THR A 277 17.16 -0.52 12.72
N TYR A 278 16.33 -0.94 11.76
CA TYR A 278 15.56 0.01 10.95
C TYR A 278 14.63 0.86 11.84
N ALA A 279 14.09 0.29 12.92
CA ALA A 279 13.32 1.07 13.91
C ALA A 279 14.16 2.16 14.60
N GLU A 280 15.44 1.90 14.93
CA GLU A 280 16.32 2.93 15.48
C GLU A 280 16.61 4.01 14.44
N ILE A 281 16.90 3.62 13.19
CA ILE A 281 17.13 4.57 12.09
C ILE A 281 15.92 5.47 11.88
N LEU A 282 14.72 4.87 11.78
CA LEU A 282 13.47 5.59 11.62
C LEU A 282 13.22 6.55 12.78
N GLN A 283 13.39 6.11 14.02
CA GLN A 283 13.22 6.97 15.19
C GLN A 283 14.17 8.17 15.15
N ARG A 284 15.44 7.96 14.78
CA ARG A 284 16.41 9.06 14.65
C ARG A 284 16.06 10.00 13.49
N GLN A 285 15.49 9.49 12.40
CA GLN A 285 14.98 10.34 11.32
C GLN A 285 13.81 11.19 11.78
N ILE A 286 12.87 10.64 12.52
CA ILE A 286 11.73 11.39 13.05
C ILE A 286 12.14 12.43 14.07
N ASN A 287 13.11 12.12 14.93
CA ASN A 287 13.68 13.12 15.83
C ASN A 287 14.30 14.28 15.03
N THR A 288 15.00 14.00 13.91
CA THR A 288 15.51 15.04 12.99
C THR A 288 14.39 15.82 12.31
N VAL A 289 13.33 15.15 11.84
CA VAL A 289 12.19 15.83 11.20
C VAL A 289 11.54 16.80 12.19
N VAL A 290 11.22 16.34 13.40
CA VAL A 290 10.59 17.17 14.44
C VAL A 290 11.51 18.32 14.88
N TRP A 291 12.81 18.05 15.04
CA TRP A 291 13.81 19.08 15.29
C TRP A 291 13.90 20.13 14.18
N GLY A 292 13.69 19.72 12.93
CA GLY A 292 13.77 20.61 11.78
C GLY A 292 12.58 21.58 11.62
N ALA A 293 11.60 21.56 12.54
CA ALA A 293 10.48 22.50 12.54
C ALA A 293 10.94 23.91 12.94
N ALA A 294 10.27 24.94 12.42
CA ALA A 294 10.58 26.32 12.78
C ALA A 294 10.14 26.65 14.22
N ASP A 295 11.03 27.23 15.02
CA ASP A 295 10.75 27.57 16.43
C ASP A 295 10.00 28.88 16.64
N SER A 296 9.93 29.74 15.62
CA SER A 296 9.38 31.08 15.81
C SER A 296 8.83 31.69 14.53
N GLY A 297 8.08 32.77 14.71
CA GLY A 297 7.58 33.63 13.65
C GLY A 297 6.10 33.45 13.37
N ALA A 298 5.43 34.56 13.12
CA ALA A 298 3.97 34.64 13.12
C ALA A 298 3.26 33.70 12.12
N THR A 299 3.92 33.35 11.01
CA THR A 299 3.39 32.45 9.98
C THR A 299 4.32 31.26 9.71
N THR A 300 5.30 31.03 10.57
CA THR A 300 6.35 30.02 10.36
C THR A 300 6.46 29.04 11.52
N GLU A 301 6.24 29.47 12.77
CA GLU A 301 6.37 28.64 13.97
C GLU A 301 5.57 27.32 13.90
N GLY A 302 6.26 26.20 14.06
CA GLY A 302 5.75 24.83 13.90
C GLY A 302 5.67 24.34 12.46
N GLY A 303 6.11 25.15 11.49
CA GLY A 303 6.16 24.81 10.07
C GLY A 303 7.47 24.16 9.64
N PHE A 304 7.50 23.72 8.38
CA PHE A 304 8.64 23.03 7.78
C PHE A 304 8.94 23.63 6.42
N ARG A 305 10.21 23.64 6.01
CA ARG A 305 10.63 24.08 4.66
C ARG A 305 11.66 23.14 4.04
N TYR A 306 12.50 23.67 3.16
CA TYR A 306 13.40 22.91 2.30
C TYR A 306 14.71 22.61 3.04
N GLY A 307 15.11 23.46 3.99
CA GLY A 307 16.12 23.16 4.99
C GLY A 307 15.53 22.45 6.20
N LEU A 308 16.42 21.93 7.05
CA LEU A 308 16.10 21.55 8.42
C LEU A 308 16.44 22.75 9.32
N ASP A 309 15.56 23.10 10.25
CA ASP A 309 15.78 24.18 11.23
C ASP A 309 16.20 25.51 10.56
N ASP A 310 15.51 25.87 9.46
CA ASP A 310 15.75 27.12 8.74
C ASP A 310 14.81 28.26 9.21
N ASN A 311 14.00 27.99 10.24
CA ASN A 311 12.98 28.88 10.81
C ASN A 311 11.99 29.43 9.77
N GLN A 312 11.65 28.62 8.76
CA GLN A 312 10.69 28.97 7.71
C GLN A 312 9.63 27.88 7.52
N SER A 313 8.59 28.20 6.75
CA SER A 313 7.48 27.29 6.46
C SER A 313 7.05 27.36 5.00
N ASP A 314 6.75 26.19 4.43
CA ASP A 314 6.15 26.01 3.13
C ASP A 314 5.09 24.89 3.22
N GLY A 315 3.87 25.18 2.77
CA GLY A 315 2.76 24.21 2.83
C GLY A 315 3.04 22.88 2.14
N SER A 316 3.86 22.83 1.11
CA SER A 316 4.25 21.57 0.47
C SER A 316 5.26 20.77 1.32
N ALA A 317 6.19 21.44 2.01
CA ALA A 317 7.13 20.79 2.92
C ALA A 317 6.45 20.24 4.18
N ILE A 318 5.46 20.97 4.72
CA ILE A 318 4.61 20.50 5.82
C ILE A 318 4.00 19.13 5.50
N GLY A 319 3.49 18.94 4.28
CA GLY A 319 2.86 17.66 3.88
C GLY A 319 3.80 16.47 4.01
N TRP A 320 5.05 16.59 3.55
CA TRP A 320 6.02 15.49 3.66
C TRP A 320 6.42 15.20 5.11
N ALA A 321 6.65 16.24 5.91
CA ALA A 321 6.99 16.08 7.33
C ALA A 321 5.85 15.41 8.11
N VAL A 322 4.60 15.83 7.86
CA VAL A 322 3.41 15.23 8.47
C VAL A 322 3.24 13.77 8.07
N LEU A 323 3.40 13.44 6.78
CA LEU A 323 3.36 12.04 6.33
C LEU A 323 4.46 11.21 6.99
N ALA A 324 5.68 11.75 7.10
CA ALA A 324 6.79 11.05 7.76
C ALA A 324 6.43 10.71 9.21
N MET A 325 5.85 11.65 9.96
CA MET A 325 5.42 11.42 11.33
C MET A 325 4.25 10.43 11.43
N LEU A 326 3.28 10.48 10.51
CA LEU A 326 2.15 9.54 10.47
C LEU A 326 2.62 8.11 10.14
N ASP A 327 3.40 7.92 9.07
CA ASP A 327 3.92 6.62 8.66
C ASP A 327 4.85 6.03 9.72
N ALA A 328 5.71 6.86 10.32
CA ALA A 328 6.60 6.38 11.36
C ALA A 328 5.85 5.96 12.63
N THR A 329 4.79 6.68 13.00
CA THR A 329 3.90 6.25 14.11
C THR A 329 3.24 4.91 13.78
N ALA A 330 2.75 4.73 12.56
CA ALA A 330 2.18 3.46 12.09
C ALA A 330 3.22 2.32 12.05
N ALA A 331 4.51 2.64 11.90
CA ALA A 331 5.62 1.70 11.98
C ALA A 331 6.19 1.52 13.40
N GLY A 332 5.62 2.18 14.41
CA GLY A 332 5.99 2.05 15.83
C GLY A 332 7.01 3.04 16.37
N ALA A 333 7.41 4.07 15.61
CA ALA A 333 8.21 5.16 16.13
C ALA A 333 7.39 6.09 17.04
N THR A 334 8.07 6.76 17.98
CA THR A 334 7.46 7.75 18.87
C THR A 334 7.63 9.14 18.29
N VAL A 335 6.51 9.85 18.09
CA VAL A 335 6.50 11.29 17.77
C VAL A 335 6.20 12.08 19.05
N PRO A 336 7.03 13.07 19.44
CA PRO A 336 6.76 13.92 20.60
C PRO A 336 5.41 14.65 20.49
N ALA A 337 4.65 14.70 21.58
CA ALA A 337 3.32 15.33 21.61
C ALA A 337 3.35 16.84 21.28
N PHE A 338 4.47 17.53 21.55
CA PHE A 338 4.59 18.95 21.21
C PHE A 338 4.59 19.18 19.69
N ALA A 339 5.01 18.21 18.86
CA ALA A 339 5.06 18.37 17.41
C ALA A 339 3.68 18.73 16.82
N ALA A 340 2.61 18.06 17.28
CA ALA A 340 1.24 18.39 16.86
C ALA A 340 0.77 19.74 17.41
N THR A 341 1.22 20.12 18.61
CA THR A 341 0.88 21.41 19.24
C THR A 341 1.56 22.57 18.53
N GLU A 342 2.82 22.42 18.13
CA GLU A 342 3.57 23.40 17.35
C GLU A 342 3.01 23.53 15.94
N LEU A 343 2.76 22.40 15.25
CA LEU A 343 2.15 22.43 13.92
C LEU A 343 0.80 23.18 13.93
N ALA A 344 0.03 23.09 15.01
CA ALA A 344 -1.23 23.82 15.14
C ALA A 344 -1.06 25.34 15.01
N LYS A 345 0.08 25.91 15.39
CA LYS A 345 0.38 27.35 15.30
C LYS A 345 0.50 27.79 13.84
N VAL A 346 1.38 27.16 13.06
CA VAL A 346 1.51 27.48 11.63
C VAL A 346 0.22 27.19 10.88
N ILE A 347 -0.49 26.10 11.20
CA ILE A 347 -1.76 25.78 10.55
C ILE A 347 -2.80 26.86 10.87
N ALA A 348 -2.91 27.34 12.11
CA ALA A 348 -3.81 28.44 12.44
C ALA A 348 -3.43 29.75 11.75
N ALA A 349 -2.14 30.03 11.61
CA ALA A 349 -1.63 31.25 10.98
C ALA A 349 -1.75 31.26 9.45
N THR A 350 -1.65 30.09 8.82
CA THR A 350 -1.61 29.94 7.36
C THR A 350 -2.89 29.37 6.77
N THR A 351 -3.80 28.82 7.59
CA THR A 351 -5.15 28.46 7.11
C THR A 351 -5.87 29.73 6.71
N CYS A 352 -6.33 29.75 5.47
CA CYS A 352 -6.98 30.89 4.88
C CYS A 352 -8.37 30.47 4.37
N THR A 353 -9.26 31.45 4.19
CA THR A 353 -10.61 31.24 3.66
C THR A 353 -10.71 31.90 2.29
N PRO A 354 -10.48 31.18 1.18
CA PRO A 354 -10.69 31.72 -0.17
C PRO A 354 -12.14 32.21 -0.35
N ALA A 355 -12.40 32.93 -1.44
CA ALA A 355 -13.78 33.32 -1.80
C ALA A 355 -14.69 32.08 -1.75
N ASN A 356 -15.87 32.19 -1.13
CA ASN A 356 -16.89 31.15 -0.88
C ASN A 356 -16.87 30.43 0.49
N GLY A 357 -16.01 30.80 1.44
CA GLY A 357 -16.10 30.29 2.83
C GLY A 357 -15.44 28.93 3.08
N ASP A 358 -14.79 28.39 2.05
CA ASP A 358 -13.95 27.18 2.05
C ASP A 358 -12.59 27.40 2.77
N GLN A 359 -11.79 26.35 2.99
CA GLN A 359 -10.46 26.49 3.62
C GLN A 359 -9.32 25.83 2.82
N SER A 360 -8.16 26.49 2.83
CA SER A 360 -6.91 26.02 2.23
C SER A 360 -5.72 26.55 3.04
N LEU A 361 -4.50 26.07 2.78
CA LEU A 361 -3.27 26.66 3.33
C LEU A 361 -2.70 27.70 2.38
N ALA A 362 -2.42 28.89 2.91
CA ALA A 362 -1.70 29.98 2.26
C ALA A 362 -0.20 29.95 2.59
N TYR A 363 0.61 30.76 1.88
CA TYR A 363 2.02 30.96 2.22
C TYR A 363 2.20 32.07 3.25
N THR A 364 1.46 33.17 3.08
CA THR A 364 1.55 34.36 3.95
C THR A 364 0.20 35.07 4.06
N THR A 365 -0.47 35.34 2.93
CA THR A 365 -1.80 35.96 2.87
C THR A 365 -2.80 35.08 2.14
N CYS A 366 -4.09 35.26 2.42
CA CYS A 366 -5.17 34.52 1.76
C CYS A 366 -5.25 34.86 0.25
N GLY A 367 -4.47 34.14 -0.57
CA GLY A 367 -4.59 34.13 -2.03
C GLY A 367 -5.85 33.39 -2.50
N GLN A 368 -5.82 32.82 -3.72
CA GLN A 368 -6.97 32.12 -4.32
C GLN A 368 -7.23 30.70 -3.77
N GLY A 369 -6.52 30.29 -2.70
CA GLY A 369 -6.45 28.89 -2.25
C GLY A 369 -5.68 28.00 -3.23
N ASN A 370 -5.31 26.80 -2.80
CA ASN A 370 -4.53 25.88 -3.63
C ASN A 370 -4.89 24.41 -3.35
N PHE A 371 -5.19 23.64 -4.40
CA PHE A 371 -5.66 22.26 -4.32
C PHE A 371 -4.70 21.34 -3.56
N LEU A 372 -3.41 21.38 -3.90
CA LEU A 372 -2.37 20.58 -3.26
C LEU A 372 -2.26 20.90 -1.78
N ARG A 373 -2.19 22.19 -1.44
CA ARG A 373 -2.06 22.68 -0.06
C ARG A 373 -3.31 22.38 0.77
N THR A 374 -4.49 22.30 0.16
CA THR A 374 -5.70 21.81 0.85
C THR A 374 -5.61 20.31 1.16
N GLY A 375 -5.02 19.50 0.28
CA GLY A 375 -4.68 18.11 0.60
C GLY A 375 -3.74 18.01 1.81
N VAL A 376 -2.73 18.88 1.87
CA VAL A 376 -1.83 18.98 3.03
C VAL A 376 -2.57 19.42 4.30
N LEU A 377 -3.51 20.37 4.20
CA LEU A 377 -4.32 20.80 5.34
C LEU A 377 -5.05 19.61 5.98
N LEU A 378 -5.65 18.73 5.17
CA LEU A 378 -6.29 17.52 5.68
C LEU A 378 -5.31 16.60 6.39
N GLN A 379 -4.11 16.40 5.83
CA GLN A 379 -3.07 15.58 6.48
C GLN A 379 -2.66 16.18 7.84
N ALA A 380 -2.44 17.50 7.90
CA ALA A 380 -2.08 18.21 9.12
C ALA A 380 -3.19 18.15 10.18
N LEU A 381 -4.44 18.38 9.79
CA LEU A 381 -5.60 18.27 10.68
C LEU A 381 -5.74 16.83 11.22
N LYS A 382 -5.50 15.81 10.38
CA LYS A 382 -5.49 14.42 10.82
C LYS A 382 -4.40 14.15 11.86
N PHE A 383 -3.17 14.62 11.61
CA PHE A 383 -2.05 14.48 12.54
C PHE A 383 -2.31 15.18 13.89
N MET A 384 -3.00 16.32 13.86
CA MET A 384 -3.49 17.03 15.05
C MET A 384 -4.71 16.35 15.72
N ASN A 385 -5.10 15.15 15.29
CA ASN A 385 -6.26 14.40 15.77
C ASN A 385 -7.59 15.17 15.68
N VAL A 386 -7.75 15.99 14.63
CA VAL A 386 -9.00 16.73 14.37
C VAL A 386 -10.04 15.80 13.76
N ALA A 387 -11.23 15.76 14.38
CA ALA A 387 -12.32 14.89 13.96
C ALA A 387 -12.87 15.25 12.56
N ALA A 388 -13.40 14.26 11.84
CA ALA A 388 -13.91 14.41 10.47
C ALA A 388 -15.07 15.41 10.34
N ASN A 389 -15.83 15.63 11.41
CA ASN A 389 -16.95 16.57 11.46
C ASN A 389 -16.55 18.00 11.86
N ASP A 390 -15.26 18.27 12.13
CA ASP A 390 -14.77 19.61 12.43
C ASP A 390 -14.95 20.52 11.21
N SER A 391 -15.36 21.77 11.44
CA SER A 391 -15.58 22.77 10.40
C SER A 391 -14.37 23.00 9.48
N ARG A 392 -13.15 22.80 9.97
CA ARG A 392 -11.93 22.94 9.17
C ARG A 392 -11.79 21.82 8.15
N VAL A 393 -12.12 20.60 8.57
CA VAL A 393 -12.12 19.43 7.69
C VAL A 393 -13.20 19.58 6.64
N THR A 394 -14.44 19.91 7.04
CA THR A 394 -15.55 20.07 6.09
C THR A 394 -15.32 21.20 5.10
N LYS A 395 -14.72 22.32 5.50
CA LYS A 395 -14.38 23.42 4.57
C LYS A 395 -13.21 23.09 3.64
N ALA A 396 -12.23 22.31 4.09
CA ALA A 396 -11.15 21.83 3.24
C ALA A 396 -11.67 20.83 2.19
N THR A 397 -12.57 19.93 2.58
CA THR A 397 -13.19 18.99 1.64
C THR A 397 -14.13 19.69 0.66
N SER A 398 -14.87 20.71 1.11
CA SER A 398 -15.65 21.60 0.23
C SER A 398 -14.76 22.30 -0.80
N TYR A 399 -13.58 22.81 -0.39
CA TYR A 399 -12.62 23.37 -1.34
C TYR A 399 -12.19 22.35 -2.39
N LEU A 400 -11.73 21.16 -1.99
CA LEU A 400 -11.30 20.11 -2.93
C LEU A 400 -12.43 19.71 -3.88
N SER A 401 -13.66 19.59 -3.37
CA SER A 401 -14.86 19.35 -4.17
C SER A 401 -15.08 20.44 -5.21
N ASN A 402 -15.12 21.71 -4.78
CA ASN A 402 -15.39 22.86 -5.67
C ASN A 402 -14.27 23.06 -6.70
N ALA A 403 -13.03 22.76 -6.31
CA ALA A 403 -11.84 22.92 -7.12
C ALA A 403 -11.55 21.72 -8.05
N TRP A 404 -12.28 20.60 -7.91
CA TRP A 404 -11.94 19.33 -8.56
C TRP A 404 -11.78 19.43 -10.07
N ASN A 405 -12.76 19.98 -10.76
CA ASN A 405 -12.74 20.13 -12.22
C ASN A 405 -12.40 21.56 -12.68
N VAL A 406 -11.96 22.42 -11.76
CA VAL A 406 -11.67 23.82 -12.05
C VAL A 406 -10.27 23.93 -12.63
N PHE A 407 -10.15 24.64 -13.75
CA PHE A 407 -8.86 25.11 -14.23
C PHE A 407 -8.26 26.02 -13.16
N HIS A 408 -7.00 25.86 -12.82
CA HIS A 408 -6.34 26.72 -11.83
C HIS A 408 -5.49 27.78 -12.54
N PRO A 409 -6.07 28.93 -13.00
CA PRO A 409 -5.29 30.00 -13.58
C PRO A 409 -4.61 30.76 -12.44
N ASN A 410 -3.31 30.53 -12.25
CA ASN A 410 -2.42 31.46 -11.54
C ASN A 410 -2.80 31.83 -10.08
N GLY A 411 -3.29 30.87 -9.30
CA GLY A 411 -3.43 30.99 -7.84
C GLY A 411 -2.27 30.31 -7.09
N GLU A 412 -1.18 31.04 -6.86
CA GLU A 412 -0.04 30.72 -5.98
C GLU A 412 0.53 29.27 -6.10
N SER A 413 1.21 29.08 -7.24
CA SER A 413 2.52 28.42 -7.41
C SER A 413 2.65 26.95 -7.78
N PHE A 414 1.58 26.18 -8.03
CA PHE A 414 1.74 24.83 -8.57
C PHE A 414 0.83 24.58 -9.78
N SER A 415 1.21 25.17 -10.91
CA SER A 415 0.63 24.86 -12.22
C SER A 415 1.28 23.60 -12.78
N CYS A 416 0.57 22.48 -12.86
CA CYS A 416 1.02 21.38 -13.70
C CYS A 416 0.70 21.72 -15.16
N SER A 417 1.63 22.40 -15.83
CA SER A 417 1.51 22.80 -17.23
C SER A 417 2.42 21.96 -18.12
N THR A 418 1.90 21.65 -19.30
CA THR A 418 2.69 21.28 -20.48
C THR A 418 3.72 22.37 -20.81
N PRO A 419 4.84 22.07 -21.51
CA PRO A 419 5.81 23.11 -21.83
C PRO A 419 5.17 24.12 -22.78
N ILE A 420 4.86 25.32 -22.27
CA ILE A 420 4.52 26.48 -23.08
C ILE A 420 5.77 27.37 -23.15
N PRO A 421 6.23 27.77 -24.35
CA PRO A 421 7.25 28.80 -24.52
C PRO A 421 6.83 30.08 -23.78
N VAL A 422 7.77 30.74 -23.10
CA VAL A 422 7.52 31.99 -22.36
C VAL A 422 6.76 32.98 -23.25
N GLY A 423 5.47 33.23 -22.97
CA GLY A 423 4.67 34.29 -23.60
C GLY A 423 3.34 33.93 -24.28
N THR A 424 2.83 32.69 -24.25
CA THR A 424 1.48 32.38 -24.76
C THR A 424 0.51 31.90 -23.69
N THR A 425 -0.71 32.43 -23.70
CA THR A 425 -1.82 32.06 -22.80
C THR A 425 -2.69 30.99 -23.45
N THR A 426 -2.63 29.72 -23.00
CA THR A 426 -3.75 28.75 -22.84
C THR A 426 -3.21 27.31 -22.62
N GLY A 427 -3.63 26.64 -21.53
CA GLY A 427 -3.51 25.17 -21.34
C GLY A 427 -3.00 24.61 -20.00
N SER A 428 -3.49 25.05 -18.83
CA SER A 428 -3.27 24.39 -17.53
C SER A 428 -4.15 23.13 -17.37
N ALA A 429 -3.60 22.03 -16.85
CA ALA A 429 -4.42 20.88 -16.47
C ALA A 429 -5.35 21.24 -15.28
N ASN A 430 -6.47 20.52 -15.14
CA ASN A 430 -7.20 20.41 -13.87
C ASN A 430 -6.30 19.67 -12.84
N ASN A 431 -6.77 19.42 -11.62
CA ASN A 431 -5.93 18.73 -10.61
C ASN A 431 -5.37 17.38 -11.11
N LYS A 432 -6.09 16.69 -12.00
CA LYS A 432 -5.68 15.45 -12.66
C LYS A 432 -4.53 15.70 -13.63
N GLY A 433 -3.49 14.87 -13.55
CA GLY A 433 -2.23 15.08 -14.28
C GLY A 433 -1.23 15.94 -13.52
N CYS A 434 -1.56 16.37 -12.30
CA CYS A 434 -0.63 16.98 -11.38
C CYS A 434 -0.29 16.02 -10.26
N ALA A 435 0.76 15.22 -10.46
CA ALA A 435 1.09 14.07 -9.62
C ALA A 435 1.16 14.41 -8.14
N TYR A 436 1.83 15.51 -7.80
CA TYR A 436 1.98 15.89 -6.42
C TYR A 436 0.67 16.42 -5.80
N ALA A 437 -0.16 17.14 -6.57
CA ALA A 437 -1.47 17.58 -6.09
C ALA A 437 -2.44 16.41 -5.90
N MET A 438 -2.48 15.47 -6.86
CA MET A 438 -3.24 14.23 -6.77
C MET A 438 -2.82 13.44 -5.55
N PHE A 439 -1.51 13.30 -5.32
CA PHE A 439 -0.96 12.58 -4.17
C PHE A 439 -1.39 13.21 -2.85
N GLN A 440 -1.26 14.53 -2.68
CA GLN A 440 -1.63 15.18 -1.43
C GLN A 440 -3.14 15.13 -1.14
N ALA A 441 -3.97 15.25 -2.17
CA ALA A 441 -5.41 15.06 -2.05
C ALA A 441 -5.78 13.61 -1.72
N PHE A 442 -5.17 12.64 -2.40
CA PHE A 442 -5.34 11.21 -2.13
C PHE A 442 -5.03 10.88 -0.66
N LYS A 443 -3.86 11.30 -0.15
CA LYS A 443 -3.46 11.07 1.24
C LYS A 443 -4.46 11.72 2.20
N GLY A 444 -4.78 13.00 2.02
CA GLY A 444 -5.70 13.73 2.90
C GLY A 444 -7.12 13.15 2.93
N LEU A 445 -7.69 12.81 1.77
CA LEU A 445 -9.05 12.27 1.66
C LEU A 445 -9.15 10.85 2.22
N LYS A 446 -8.16 9.97 1.94
CA LYS A 446 -8.14 8.62 2.51
C LYS A 446 -7.97 8.63 4.03
N LEU A 447 -7.13 9.51 4.58
CA LEU A 447 -6.94 9.62 6.03
C LEU A 447 -8.23 9.96 6.79
N TYR A 448 -9.17 10.64 6.13
CA TYR A 448 -10.50 10.94 6.66
C TYR A 448 -11.59 9.94 6.24
N GLY A 449 -11.26 8.92 5.46
CA GLY A 449 -12.22 7.93 4.96
C GLY A 449 -13.31 8.56 4.07
N ILE A 450 -13.01 9.69 3.42
CA ILE A 450 -13.97 10.36 2.55
C ILE A 450 -14.12 9.53 1.27
N GLN A 451 -15.34 9.11 0.96
CA GLN A 451 -15.60 8.31 -0.24
C GLN A 451 -15.97 9.18 -1.45
N THR A 452 -16.77 10.24 -1.24
CA THR A 452 -17.32 11.04 -2.33
C THR A 452 -17.10 12.54 -2.13
N LEU A 453 -16.96 13.26 -3.23
CA LEU A 453 -16.89 14.72 -3.26
C LEU A 453 -17.85 15.26 -4.34
N PRO A 454 -18.89 16.04 -3.99
CA PRO A 454 -19.95 16.42 -4.93
C PRO A 454 -19.48 17.08 -6.24
N GLY A 455 -18.39 17.84 -6.22
CA GLY A 455 -17.85 18.54 -7.39
C GLY A 455 -17.00 17.68 -8.33
N VAL A 456 -16.78 16.40 -8.00
CA VAL A 456 -16.10 15.43 -8.89
C VAL A 456 -16.89 15.26 -10.18
N GLY A 457 -18.23 15.20 -10.11
CA GLY A 457 -19.11 15.06 -11.27
C GLY A 457 -18.98 13.72 -12.00
N ARG A 458 -18.23 12.76 -11.44
CA ARG A 458 -18.11 11.40 -11.97
C ARG A 458 -19.42 10.65 -11.72
N ALA A 459 -20.02 10.09 -12.76
CA ALA A 459 -21.22 9.26 -12.61
C ALA A 459 -20.93 8.00 -11.75
N ALA A 460 -21.99 7.39 -11.22
CA ALA A 460 -21.85 6.08 -10.59
C ALA A 460 -21.25 5.09 -11.61
N GLY A 461 -20.31 4.28 -11.14
CA GLY A 461 -19.68 3.26 -11.96
C GLY A 461 -20.43 1.94 -11.91
N PRO A 462 -19.96 0.91 -12.61
CA PRO A 462 -20.47 -0.45 -12.44
C PRO A 462 -20.19 -0.98 -11.02
N GLY A 463 -21.00 -1.93 -10.57
CA GLY A 463 -20.82 -2.58 -9.26
C GLY A 463 -21.09 -1.63 -8.09
N ALA A 464 -20.21 -1.67 -7.07
CA ALA A 464 -20.34 -0.89 -5.83
C ALA A 464 -19.85 0.57 -5.95
N ILE A 465 -19.47 1.02 -7.15
CA ILE A 465 -18.88 2.35 -7.35
C ILE A 465 -19.98 3.42 -7.36
N VAL A 466 -20.02 4.23 -6.32
CA VAL A 466 -20.99 5.31 -6.17
C VAL A 466 -20.68 6.51 -7.07
N ALA A 467 -21.68 7.37 -7.30
CA ALA A 467 -21.45 8.64 -7.98
C ALA A 467 -20.55 9.55 -7.14
N ASN A 468 -19.80 10.42 -7.80
CA ASN A 468 -18.87 11.37 -7.19
C ASN A 468 -17.73 10.72 -6.38
N ASP A 469 -17.44 9.44 -6.63
CA ASP A 469 -16.27 8.77 -6.06
C ASP A 469 -14.99 9.38 -6.66
N TRP A 470 -14.24 10.09 -5.81
CA TRP A 470 -13.06 10.83 -6.20
C TRP A 470 -11.87 9.90 -6.45
N TYR A 471 -11.80 8.77 -5.73
CA TYR A 471 -10.68 7.85 -5.85
C TYR A 471 -10.78 7.09 -7.16
N GLU A 472 -12.01 6.72 -7.54
CA GLU A 472 -12.24 6.09 -8.82
C GLU A 472 -12.06 7.03 -10.01
N ASP A 473 -12.28 8.35 -9.84
CA ASP A 473 -11.91 9.36 -10.85
C ASP A 473 -10.39 9.43 -11.08
N TYR A 474 -9.58 9.33 -10.01
CA TYR A 474 -8.12 9.25 -10.13
C TYR A 474 -7.65 7.95 -10.76
N ARG A 475 -8.20 6.80 -10.35
CA ARG A 475 -7.86 5.50 -10.96
C ARG A 475 -8.21 5.47 -12.44
N ASP A 476 -9.38 6.00 -12.83
CA ASP A 476 -9.77 6.11 -14.24
C ASP A 476 -8.78 6.96 -15.05
N TYR A 477 -8.37 8.10 -14.49
CA TYR A 477 -7.36 8.96 -15.11
C TYR A 477 -6.02 8.24 -15.29
N LEU A 478 -5.52 7.55 -14.25
CA LEU A 478 -4.21 6.87 -14.32
C LEU A 478 -4.21 5.73 -15.33
N ILE A 479 -5.25 4.89 -15.36
CA ILE A 479 -5.37 3.81 -16.36
C ILE A 479 -5.39 4.38 -17.78
N GLN A 480 -6.10 5.50 -18.01
CA GLN A 480 -6.22 6.10 -19.33
C GLN A 480 -4.91 6.75 -19.82
N ASN A 481 -4.02 7.15 -18.90
CA ASN A 481 -2.83 7.93 -19.21
C ASN A 481 -1.50 7.21 -18.94
N GLN A 482 -1.51 5.89 -18.71
CA GLN A 482 -0.29 5.10 -18.64
C GLN A 482 0.34 4.94 -20.03
N GLN A 483 1.66 5.12 -20.12
CA GLN A 483 2.38 5.15 -21.39
C GLN A 483 3.06 3.82 -21.71
N ASN A 484 2.83 3.32 -22.93
CA ASN A 484 3.51 2.15 -23.50
C ASN A 484 3.54 0.90 -22.58
N PRO A 485 2.45 0.52 -21.88
CA PRO A 485 2.48 -0.58 -20.90
C PRO A 485 2.90 -1.93 -21.50
N ASN A 486 2.70 -2.11 -22.81
CA ASN A 486 3.01 -3.34 -23.54
C ASN A 486 4.45 -3.44 -24.08
N THR A 487 5.31 -2.45 -23.84
CA THR A 487 6.72 -2.48 -24.26
C THR A 487 7.63 -2.80 -23.08
N THR A 488 8.76 -3.47 -23.34
CA THR A 488 9.70 -3.92 -22.29
C THR A 488 10.35 -2.77 -21.52
N SER A 489 10.28 -1.53 -21.98
CA SER A 489 10.79 -0.34 -21.27
C SER A 489 9.70 0.66 -20.88
N GLY A 490 8.43 0.36 -21.17
CA GLY A 490 7.29 1.23 -20.86
C GLY A 490 6.58 0.87 -19.55
N GLY A 491 5.42 1.48 -19.30
CA GLY A 491 4.61 1.31 -18.08
C GLY A 491 4.54 2.55 -17.18
N GLN A 492 5.28 3.62 -17.54
CA GLN A 492 5.35 4.85 -16.77
C GLN A 492 4.13 5.77 -16.90
N TRP A 493 4.04 6.71 -15.96
CA TRP A 493 3.37 8.00 -16.15
C TRP A 493 4.43 9.08 -16.32
N ALA A 494 4.29 9.91 -17.35
CA ALA A 494 5.36 10.82 -17.75
C ALA A 494 4.82 12.18 -18.23
N PRO A 495 5.72 13.19 -18.33
CA PRO A 495 5.39 14.50 -18.88
C PRO A 495 4.66 14.42 -20.22
N ASN A 496 3.85 15.44 -20.52
CA ASN A 496 2.83 15.54 -21.59
C ASN A 496 1.45 14.97 -21.24
N GLN A 497 1.37 14.09 -20.25
CA GLN A 497 0.10 13.62 -19.68
C GLN A 497 0.03 13.91 -18.19
N MET A 498 1.11 13.62 -17.45
CA MET A 498 1.20 13.83 -16.02
C MET A 498 2.53 14.49 -15.66
N PHE A 499 2.49 15.56 -14.85
CA PHE A 499 3.65 16.32 -14.40
C PHE A 499 3.83 16.15 -12.90
N TRP A 500 5.05 16.29 -12.40
CA TRP A 500 5.31 16.25 -10.97
C TRP A 500 4.64 17.44 -10.28
N SER A 501 5.01 18.64 -10.72
CA SER A 501 4.49 19.93 -10.27
C SER A 501 4.81 21.03 -11.33
N CYS A 502 4.95 22.30 -10.96
CA CYS A 502 5.29 23.40 -11.87
C CYS A 502 6.65 23.29 -12.57
N CYS A 503 7.55 22.54 -11.97
CA CYS A 503 8.97 22.85 -12.11
C CYS A 503 9.83 21.58 -12.24
N ASP A 504 9.20 20.40 -12.34
CA ASP A 504 9.89 19.11 -12.46
C ASP A 504 9.10 18.14 -13.35
N THR A 505 9.86 17.33 -14.08
CA THR A 505 9.41 16.39 -15.10
C THR A 505 9.99 14.99 -14.88
N ASN A 506 10.53 14.69 -13.69
CA ASN A 506 11.11 13.41 -13.35
C ASN A 506 10.11 12.24 -13.51
N THR A 507 10.29 11.44 -14.56
CA THR A 507 9.41 10.31 -14.87
C THR A 507 9.40 9.24 -13.77
N ASP A 508 10.52 9.00 -13.09
CA ASP A 508 10.61 8.01 -12.01
C ASP A 508 9.78 8.45 -10.82
N GLY A 509 9.97 9.70 -10.39
CA GLY A 509 9.18 10.30 -9.32
C GLY A 509 7.69 10.34 -9.66
N ILE A 510 7.32 10.75 -10.87
CA ILE A 510 5.93 10.79 -11.32
C ILE A 510 5.30 9.40 -11.29
N THR A 511 6.02 8.39 -11.80
CA THR A 511 5.55 6.99 -11.79
C THR A 511 5.43 6.45 -10.37
N ALA A 512 6.39 6.73 -9.49
CA ALA A 512 6.31 6.36 -8.08
C ALA A 512 5.09 6.99 -7.40
N LEU A 513 4.78 8.27 -7.65
CA LEU A 513 3.56 8.89 -7.10
C LEU A 513 2.28 8.29 -7.67
N ALA A 514 2.25 7.95 -8.97
CA ALA A 514 1.12 7.27 -9.57
C ALA A 514 0.87 5.91 -8.91
N GLU A 515 1.93 5.12 -8.68
CA GLU A 515 1.85 3.85 -7.96
C GLU A 515 1.35 4.02 -6.52
N LEU A 516 1.86 5.04 -5.81
CA LEU A 516 1.40 5.34 -4.46
C LEU A 516 -0.06 5.79 -4.40
N ILE A 517 -0.58 6.43 -5.46
CA ILE A 517 -2.01 6.76 -5.59
C ILE A 517 -2.82 5.51 -5.93
N LEU A 518 -2.31 4.59 -6.77
CA LEU A 518 -2.99 3.33 -7.10
C LEU A 518 -3.01 2.33 -5.94
N SER A 519 -2.12 2.50 -4.96
CA SER A 519 -2.05 1.65 -3.78
C SER A 519 -3.37 1.61 -3.00
N PRO A 520 -3.75 0.44 -2.46
CA PRO A 520 -4.93 0.33 -1.59
C PRO A 520 -4.76 1.08 -0.25
N VAL A 521 -3.56 1.54 0.09
CA VAL A 521 -3.23 2.15 1.39
C VAL A 521 -2.80 3.61 1.26
N ALA A 522 -3.26 4.44 2.19
CA ALA A 522 -2.85 5.85 2.27
C ALA A 522 -1.54 6.05 3.01
N LEU A 523 -1.09 5.11 3.83
CA LEU A 523 0.15 5.15 4.59
C LEU A 523 0.99 3.93 4.20
N ILE A 524 1.76 3.37 5.14
CA ILE A 524 2.43 2.07 4.98
C ILE A 524 1.42 0.92 4.81
N ALA A 525 1.85 -0.17 4.16
CA ALA A 525 1.04 -1.38 4.03
C ALA A 525 0.85 -2.09 5.39
N PRO A 526 -0.40 -2.45 5.77
CA PRO A 526 -0.65 -3.32 6.93
C PRO A 526 -0.01 -4.70 6.77
N THR A 527 0.40 -5.29 7.88
CA THR A 527 0.91 -6.67 7.94
C THR A 527 -0.13 -7.66 8.43
N THR A 528 -1.17 -7.17 9.08
CA THR A 528 -2.16 -8.00 9.75
C THR A 528 -3.53 -7.41 9.51
N LEU A 529 -4.47 -8.27 9.14
CA LEU A 529 -5.87 -7.95 8.93
C LEU A 529 -6.70 -8.97 9.68
N THR A 530 -7.60 -8.52 10.55
CA THR A 530 -8.52 -9.40 11.29
C THR A 530 -9.96 -8.95 11.06
N LEU A 531 -10.92 -9.87 11.11
CA LEU A 531 -12.33 -9.61 10.88
C LEU A 531 -13.18 -10.17 12.04
N ALA A 532 -14.15 -9.38 12.52
CA ALA A 532 -15.03 -9.73 13.63
C ALA A 532 -16.47 -9.20 13.42
N PRO A 533 -17.51 -9.74 14.10
CA PRO A 533 -17.45 -10.90 15.00
C PRO A 533 -17.14 -12.20 14.25
N LEU A 534 -16.56 -13.20 14.93
CA LEU A 534 -16.20 -14.47 14.30
C LEU A 534 -17.43 -15.27 13.84
N THR A 535 -18.51 -15.20 14.62
CA THR A 535 -19.79 -15.83 14.33
C THR A 535 -20.92 -14.93 14.80
N ASP A 536 -22.03 -14.90 14.07
CA ASP A 536 -23.24 -14.21 14.49
C ASP A 536 -24.50 -14.86 13.87
N THR A 537 -25.69 -14.61 14.43
CA THR A 537 -26.97 -15.17 13.96
C THR A 537 -28.07 -14.11 13.92
N ASN A 538 -28.67 -13.85 12.75
CA ASN A 538 -29.78 -12.90 12.58
C ASN A 538 -30.95 -13.57 11.86
N PRO A 539 -32.15 -12.97 11.94
CA PRO A 539 -33.26 -13.40 11.11
C PRO A 539 -33.01 -13.18 9.62
N VAL A 540 -33.58 -14.05 8.79
CA VAL A 540 -33.66 -13.88 7.33
C VAL A 540 -34.20 -12.49 6.97
N GLY A 541 -33.57 -11.83 6.01
CA GLY A 541 -33.86 -10.44 5.62
C GLY A 541 -33.29 -9.37 6.55
N GLY A 542 -32.60 -9.75 7.64
CA GLY A 542 -31.93 -8.83 8.55
C GLY A 542 -30.64 -8.24 7.97
N GLN A 543 -30.03 -7.32 8.71
CA GLN A 543 -28.71 -6.74 8.39
C GLN A 543 -27.62 -7.35 9.28
N HIS A 544 -26.41 -7.48 8.76
CA HIS A 544 -25.23 -7.89 9.52
C HIS A 544 -24.07 -6.92 9.30
N THR A 545 -23.32 -6.64 10.37
CA THR A 545 -22.15 -5.77 10.34
C THR A 545 -20.91 -6.57 10.72
N VAL A 546 -19.88 -6.51 9.90
CA VAL A 546 -18.53 -6.98 10.23
C VAL A 546 -17.59 -5.79 10.32
N THR A 547 -16.57 -5.88 11.17
CA THR A 547 -15.52 -4.87 11.31
C THR A 547 -14.16 -5.52 11.12
N ALA A 548 -13.40 -4.99 10.18
CA ALA A 548 -12.02 -5.36 9.95
C ALA A 548 -11.07 -4.41 10.69
N THR A 549 -9.97 -4.95 11.21
CA THR A 549 -8.90 -4.19 11.88
C THR A 549 -7.58 -4.45 11.15
N ALA A 550 -6.96 -3.39 10.65
CA ALA A 550 -5.70 -3.42 9.92
C ALA A 550 -4.56 -2.86 10.77
N LEU A 551 -3.51 -3.66 10.98
CA LEU A 551 -2.37 -3.31 11.82
C LEU A 551 -1.04 -3.49 11.06
N ASN A 552 -0.04 -2.70 11.43
CA ASN A 552 1.37 -2.91 11.09
C ASN A 552 2.16 -3.01 12.39
N ASN A 553 2.83 -4.15 12.63
CA ASN A 553 3.60 -4.39 13.86
C ASN A 553 2.83 -4.07 15.17
N GLY A 554 1.52 -4.37 15.19
CA GLY A 554 0.63 -4.11 16.33
C GLY A 554 0.09 -2.68 16.44
N GLN A 555 0.52 -1.76 15.57
CA GLN A 555 0.00 -0.40 15.49
C GLN A 555 -1.11 -0.27 14.45
N PRO A 556 -2.15 0.55 14.70
CA PRO A 556 -3.23 0.76 13.75
C PRO A 556 -2.77 1.50 12.50
N VAL A 557 -3.24 1.05 11.32
CA VAL A 557 -2.97 1.72 10.04
C VAL A 557 -4.25 2.37 9.52
N ALA A 558 -4.26 3.70 9.51
CA ALA A 558 -5.37 4.49 8.97
C ALA A 558 -5.31 4.63 7.44
N GLY A 559 -6.47 4.82 6.80
CA GLY A 559 -6.55 5.09 5.36
C GLY A 559 -6.31 3.87 4.46
N ALA A 560 -6.35 2.65 4.99
CA ALA A 560 -6.29 1.42 4.22
C ALA A 560 -7.67 1.06 3.65
N THR A 561 -7.74 0.75 2.36
CA THR A 561 -8.99 0.36 1.69
C THR A 561 -9.20 -1.13 1.83
N ILE A 562 -10.22 -1.51 2.58
CA ILE A 562 -10.59 -2.90 2.83
C ILE A 562 -11.73 -3.27 1.90
N THR A 563 -11.56 -4.39 1.19
CA THR A 563 -12.65 -5.03 0.42
C THR A 563 -13.21 -6.19 1.22
N PHE A 564 -14.51 -6.19 1.45
CA PHE A 564 -15.25 -7.26 2.12
C PHE A 564 -15.98 -8.09 1.07
N THR A 565 -15.95 -9.40 1.21
CA THR A 565 -16.58 -10.34 0.27
C THR A 565 -17.27 -11.46 1.04
N VAL A 566 -18.54 -11.70 0.73
CA VAL A 566 -19.24 -12.94 1.08
C VAL A 566 -18.80 -14.01 0.08
N THR A 567 -17.93 -14.91 0.50
CA THR A 567 -17.27 -15.89 -0.37
C THR A 567 -18.11 -17.16 -0.59
N ALA A 568 -19.01 -17.48 0.35
CA ALA A 568 -19.92 -18.61 0.29
C ALA A 568 -21.20 -18.33 1.08
N GLY A 569 -22.25 -19.13 0.83
CA GLY A 569 -23.54 -19.03 1.52
C GLY A 569 -24.63 -18.39 0.67
N PRO A 570 -25.83 -18.17 1.26
CA PRO A 570 -26.97 -17.60 0.55
C PRO A 570 -26.68 -16.23 -0.09
N ASN A 571 -25.78 -15.42 0.48
CA ASN A 571 -25.44 -14.10 -0.05
C ASN A 571 -24.09 -14.07 -0.79
N GLN A 572 -23.64 -15.20 -1.34
CA GLN A 572 -22.38 -15.30 -2.08
C GLN A 572 -22.28 -14.24 -3.20
N GLY A 573 -21.13 -13.56 -3.27
CA GLY A 573 -20.85 -12.52 -4.26
C GLY A 573 -21.21 -11.11 -3.80
N THR A 574 -21.87 -10.94 -2.65
CA THR A 574 -22.03 -9.63 -2.02
C THR A 574 -20.67 -9.09 -1.61
N THR A 575 -20.37 -7.85 -2.03
CA THR A 575 -19.10 -7.17 -1.75
C THR A 575 -19.33 -5.74 -1.24
N GLY A 576 -18.33 -5.20 -0.55
CA GLY A 576 -18.31 -3.79 -0.17
C GLY A 576 -16.90 -3.31 0.11
N GLN A 577 -16.70 -2.00 0.12
CA GLN A 577 -15.43 -1.38 0.47
C GLN A 577 -15.60 -0.35 1.58
N ALA A 578 -14.63 -0.30 2.48
CA ALA A 578 -14.53 0.73 3.51
C ALA A 578 -13.06 1.09 3.76
N VAL A 579 -12.82 2.30 4.25
CA VAL A 579 -11.47 2.79 4.54
C VAL A 579 -11.25 2.81 6.06
N THR A 580 -10.08 2.36 6.52
CA THR A 580 -9.78 2.31 7.95
C THR A 580 -9.68 3.69 8.58
N ASP A 581 -10.23 3.81 9.80
CA ASP A 581 -10.17 5.02 10.63
C ASP A 581 -8.81 5.16 11.35
N ALA A 582 -8.70 6.13 12.28
CA ALA A 582 -7.47 6.34 13.07
C ALA A 582 -7.09 5.14 13.97
N ASN A 583 -8.05 4.26 14.26
CA ASN A 583 -7.84 3.04 15.05
C ASN A 583 -7.61 1.81 14.16
N GLY A 584 -7.44 2.00 12.84
CA GLY A 584 -7.25 0.90 11.89
C GLY A 584 -8.52 0.10 11.60
N ASN A 585 -9.71 0.61 11.96
CA ASN A 585 -10.96 -0.12 11.82
C ASN A 585 -11.76 0.32 10.59
N ALA A 586 -12.34 -0.63 9.85
CA ALA A 586 -13.35 -0.36 8.83
C ALA A 586 -14.53 -1.33 8.97
N SER A 587 -15.76 -0.84 8.81
CA SER A 587 -16.97 -1.66 8.98
C SER A 587 -17.72 -1.81 7.66
N PHE A 588 -18.30 -2.99 7.47
CA PHE A 588 -19.15 -3.33 6.33
C PHE A 588 -20.48 -3.87 6.82
N ILE A 589 -21.57 -3.30 6.29
CA ILE A 589 -22.94 -3.71 6.60
C ILE A 589 -23.56 -4.27 5.32
N TYR A 590 -24.16 -5.45 5.39
CA TYR A 590 -24.97 -6.00 4.31
C TYR A 590 -26.28 -6.58 4.81
N THR A 591 -27.28 -6.64 3.92
CA THR A 591 -28.60 -7.20 4.19
C THR A 591 -28.70 -8.59 3.57
N ASP A 592 -29.31 -9.54 4.29
CA ASP A 592 -29.65 -10.84 3.71
C ASP A 592 -30.69 -10.70 2.60
N SER A 593 -30.35 -11.22 1.42
CA SER A 593 -31.22 -11.31 0.25
C SER A 593 -31.30 -12.73 -0.31
N GLY A 594 -30.43 -13.63 0.15
CA GLY A 594 -30.36 -15.04 -0.29
C GLY A 594 -31.16 -16.01 0.57
N GLY A 595 -31.60 -15.59 1.76
CA GLY A 595 -32.46 -16.38 2.63
C GLY A 595 -31.69 -17.21 3.65
N ALA A 596 -32.38 -18.20 4.25
CA ALA A 596 -31.81 -18.98 5.35
C ALA A 596 -30.56 -19.78 4.91
N GLY A 597 -29.53 -19.75 5.75
CA GLY A 597 -28.25 -20.39 5.48
C GLY A 597 -27.10 -19.70 6.21
N THR A 598 -25.88 -20.18 5.99
CA THR A 598 -24.69 -19.58 6.60
C THR A 598 -23.81 -18.96 5.53
N ASP A 599 -23.57 -17.66 5.65
CA ASP A 599 -22.57 -16.93 4.88
C ASP A 599 -21.17 -17.13 5.47
N THR A 600 -20.17 -17.19 4.59
CA THR A 600 -18.74 -17.07 4.94
C THR A 600 -18.22 -15.76 4.38
N ILE A 601 -17.53 -14.98 5.20
CA ILE A 601 -17.10 -13.62 4.88
C ILE A 601 -15.61 -13.48 5.13
N VAL A 602 -14.92 -12.81 4.21
CA VAL A 602 -13.49 -12.46 4.29
C VAL A 602 -13.32 -10.99 3.94
N ALA A 603 -12.32 -10.35 4.55
CA ALA A 603 -11.84 -9.02 4.19
C ALA A 603 -10.44 -9.10 3.58
N SER A 604 -10.10 -8.18 2.68
CA SER A 604 -8.77 -8.09 2.08
C SER A 604 -8.29 -6.66 1.85
N ILE A 605 -6.96 -6.49 1.85
CA ILE A 605 -6.23 -5.28 1.45
C ILE A 605 -5.18 -5.72 0.42
N GLY A 606 -5.45 -5.50 -0.86
CA GLY A 606 -4.63 -6.11 -1.92
C GLY A 606 -4.57 -7.64 -1.75
N ALA A 607 -3.36 -8.18 -1.60
CA ALA A 607 -3.14 -9.61 -1.36
C ALA A 607 -3.28 -10.06 0.11
N LEU A 608 -3.32 -9.13 1.08
CA LEU A 608 -3.48 -9.47 2.50
C LEU A 608 -4.93 -9.83 2.79
N THR A 609 -5.18 -11.03 3.32
CA THR A 609 -6.53 -11.52 3.67
C THR A 609 -6.71 -11.65 5.18
N SER A 610 -7.94 -11.45 5.66
CA SER A 610 -8.32 -11.68 7.05
C SER A 610 -8.56 -13.15 7.38
N ASN A 611 -8.83 -13.45 8.65
CA ASN A 611 -9.54 -14.67 9.03
C ASN A 611 -10.94 -14.72 8.39
N GLU A 612 -11.48 -15.93 8.25
CA GLU A 612 -12.89 -16.14 7.88
C GLU A 612 -13.80 -15.88 9.09
N VAL A 613 -14.97 -15.29 8.83
CA VAL A 613 -16.07 -15.19 9.79
C VAL A 613 -17.35 -15.74 9.19
N THR A 614 -18.30 -16.18 10.03
CA THR A 614 -19.55 -16.76 9.55
C THR A 614 -20.79 -16.03 10.08
N LYS A 615 -21.79 -15.92 9.22
CA LYS A 615 -23.09 -15.34 9.56
C LYS A 615 -24.21 -16.32 9.26
N THR A 616 -24.97 -16.74 10.28
CA THR A 616 -26.14 -17.60 10.09
C THR A 616 -27.42 -16.77 9.99
N TRP A 617 -28.16 -16.97 8.91
CA TRP A 617 -29.50 -16.46 8.68
C TRP A 617 -30.51 -17.56 8.98
N GLN A 618 -31.35 -17.35 10.00
CA GLN A 618 -32.38 -18.30 10.38
C GLN A 618 -33.76 -17.68 10.22
N ASN A 619 -34.76 -18.47 9.86
CA ASN A 619 -36.14 -18.00 9.91
C ASN A 619 -36.47 -17.66 11.37
N GLU A 620 -37.18 -16.55 11.60
CA GLU A 620 -37.73 -16.26 12.92
C GLU A 620 -38.52 -17.49 13.40
N PRO A 621 -38.33 -17.93 14.66
CA PRO A 621 -39.13 -19.03 15.18
C PRO A 621 -40.59 -18.65 15.03
N THR A 622 -41.36 -19.49 14.33
CA THR A 622 -42.81 -19.32 14.24
C THR A 622 -43.34 -19.19 15.65
N SER A 623 -43.92 -18.04 16.00
CA SER A 623 -44.58 -17.87 17.28
C SER A 623 -45.55 -19.03 17.45
N VAL A 624 -45.28 -19.93 18.40
CA VAL A 624 -46.28 -20.92 18.81
C VAL A 624 -47.47 -20.08 19.25
N PRO A 625 -48.67 -20.20 18.64
CA PRO A 625 -49.82 -19.45 19.11
C PRO A 625 -50.06 -19.88 20.56
N THR A 626 -49.70 -19.01 21.51
CA THR A 626 -50.12 -19.18 22.90
C THR A 626 -51.64 -19.08 22.88
N LEU A 627 -52.33 -20.13 23.35
CA LEU A 627 -53.77 -20.07 23.60
C LEU A 627 -54.05 -18.75 24.34
N SER A 628 -54.93 -17.91 23.80
CA SER A 628 -55.37 -16.70 24.49
C SER A 628 -55.82 -17.05 25.90
N GLU A 629 -55.71 -16.14 26.87
CA GLU A 629 -56.24 -16.37 28.22
C GLU A 629 -57.69 -16.87 28.16
N TRP A 630 -58.47 -16.34 27.21
CA TRP A 630 -59.82 -16.81 26.92
C TRP A 630 -59.89 -18.26 26.46
N ALA A 631 -58.99 -18.73 25.59
CA ALA A 631 -58.95 -20.13 25.17
C ALA A 631 -58.50 -21.07 26.30
N GLN A 632 -57.61 -20.62 27.18
CA GLN A 632 -57.23 -21.36 28.39
C GLN A 632 -58.39 -21.45 29.39
N ILE A 633 -59.11 -20.35 29.61
CA ILE A 633 -60.32 -20.28 30.46
C ILE A 633 -61.43 -21.19 29.88
N LEU A 634 -61.64 -21.17 28.57
CA LEU A 634 -62.63 -22.02 27.89
C LEU A 634 -62.27 -23.50 28.04
N MET A 635 -60.98 -23.85 27.94
CA MET A 635 -60.52 -25.22 28.13
C MET A 635 -60.67 -25.68 29.59
N MET A 636 -60.35 -24.84 30.57
CA MET A 636 -60.55 -25.16 31.99
C MET A 636 -62.02 -25.29 32.37
N THR A 637 -62.89 -24.43 31.84
CA THR A 637 -64.34 -24.53 32.06
C THR A 637 -64.93 -25.78 31.41
N LEU A 638 -64.48 -26.16 30.22
CA LEU A 638 -64.90 -27.41 29.57
C LEU A 638 -64.48 -28.63 30.39
N LEU A 639 -63.25 -28.66 30.89
CA LEU A 639 -62.73 -29.73 31.75
C LEU A 639 -63.48 -29.81 33.09
N ALA A 640 -63.81 -28.68 33.71
CA ALA A 640 -64.61 -28.63 34.92
C ALA A 640 -66.04 -29.15 34.71
N LEU A 641 -66.67 -28.81 33.57
CA LEU A 641 -68.00 -29.31 33.20
C LEU A 641 -67.99 -30.83 32.94
N VAL A 642 -66.95 -31.36 32.29
CA VAL A 642 -66.76 -32.81 32.09
C VAL A 642 -66.53 -33.52 33.43
N GLY A 643 -65.75 -32.93 34.34
CA GLY A 643 -65.56 -33.44 35.70
C GLY A 643 -66.85 -33.46 36.52
N LEU A 644 -67.65 -32.39 36.48
CA LEU A 644 -68.96 -32.31 37.11
C LEU A 644 -69.94 -33.33 36.53
N TRP A 645 -69.93 -33.53 35.21
CA TRP A 645 -70.75 -34.55 34.55
C TRP A 645 -70.36 -35.98 34.96
N ALA A 646 -69.05 -36.26 35.07
CA ALA A 646 -68.55 -37.55 35.53
C ALA A 646 -68.88 -37.83 37.01
N LEU A 647 -68.83 -36.81 37.87
CA LEU A 647 -69.23 -36.89 39.28
C LEU A 647 -70.74 -37.11 39.44
N ARG A 648 -71.58 -36.45 38.63
CA ARG A 648 -73.04 -36.62 38.64
C ARG A 648 -73.48 -38.02 38.21
N ARG A 649 -72.69 -38.73 37.39
CA ARG A 649 -72.94 -40.12 37.01
C ARG A 649 -72.54 -41.16 38.09
N ARG A 650 -71.78 -40.80 39.11
CA ARG A 650 -71.34 -41.71 40.19
C ARG A 650 -72.23 -41.70 41.45
N GLY A 651 -73.28 -40.88 41.50
CA GLY A 651 -74.28 -40.89 42.57
C GLY A 651 -75.41 -41.88 42.31
N GLY A 652 -75.15 -43.19 42.45
CA GLY A 652 -76.19 -44.22 42.54
C GLY A 652 -76.74 -44.35 43.97
N PRO A 653 -78.01 -44.75 44.16
CA PRO A 653 -78.72 -44.65 45.44
C PRO A 653 -78.19 -45.60 46.53
N ILE A 654 -78.06 -45.05 47.74
CA ILE A 654 -77.78 -45.76 48.98
C ILE A 654 -79.14 -46.29 49.52
N SER A 655 -79.30 -47.61 49.68
CA SER A 655 -80.42 -48.19 50.43
C SER A 655 -79.96 -48.49 51.86
N PRO A 656 -80.67 -48.03 52.91
CA PRO A 656 -80.56 -48.60 54.25
C PRO A 656 -81.43 -49.88 54.34
N ALA A 657 -81.30 -50.60 55.47
CA ALA A 657 -81.89 -51.91 55.76
C ALA A 657 -83.34 -52.14 55.30
#